data_AF-A0A7S1A0S0-F1
#
_entry.id   AF-A0A7S1A0S0-F1
#
_cell.length_a   1.000
_cell.length_b   1.000
_cell.length_c   1.000
_cell.angle_alpha   90.00
_cell.angle_beta   90.00
_cell.angle_gamma   90.00
#
_symmetry.space_group_name_H-M   'P 1'
#
loop_
_entity.id
_entity.type
_entity.pdbx_description
1 polymer ?
#
loop_
_entity_poly.entity_id
_entity_poly.type
_entity_poly.pdbx_seq_one_letter_code
_entity_poly.pdbx_strand_id
1 'polypeptide(L)'
;SVRIGDMGQMSVSYDGGIDWNALADQVLDDEAVVVQILEVAEQLNLGRAVEKLMTLARVIRNVLRSEHVEEPRDIIPAKKLARFLARVIAGAAEEEVPVEGSALEKEVLFLVQQTIEAKGIDVSKTTRLLWDNLPAEACAVVQEYTAEIDFAIKWMDGIMRPLEASVEIEPAMAQEPPPAHKYRRDLQEAAPSASRLYEAISRPGPLPLDFEASLSKVAPFLTTKQVEYVVSCPDLSAPVQQRLKFVLGIKRRVQKVSRGYGGVAFMPQGMAVGFFLATAIRGSFANTAKASFQQDKGLLKQPQGAGTVASHLTSLMREQRQVAAELARLQEYQQKLVQEVSHILGVDGTQKQPPRSLDSFLTSQRGLESGSRQATEALDAPVCFLDCIASGACSAERSTIRANTNFATGHLRSPHNMRRGPNASTGPAAAPAATAFDLGTSLLGPGEVAVLLQSGLAAVPQGREVQQNQRMLLELTVCQPPLFVKGVLYELSNNGSSRALSNNLVALLDLKQDAILPEARLDVAELLSTVLGVHMPRRADFMAGGSQASNSYVYSVNRAATQVLEECEAYVALKHWLQRAELPMSLEQALPVPSAQRLVEAAELATQEADAAGAIWLQQRGPVWYEGVLSSPHAEQGKGARARAQELYTVAFQKCTAALKAHPELLTTPWFKDFWSRNYDALMIQSVVRNVQEDVDTTRQWVSAQLRFAPKGKTYHGVEEVSDALWAPFPPSEACLVDCLLEVLYFFEADREKYRNDPLMQLVIDEPPGHVNFSIVSAMGVITDGAAGTEMAATYARLEKLRGVVSIRADTATLQSVDYNAAKIEEAVRDNISTPWGWVGYSQGCANAFRAEALMLQGTPPQQQLMSSFRCRQLICSAANGSALATSSDLKIVRALIDGERFIKRFQTTMSSETQQLVLGVLQSGLSSRVAFAVFGSVQSLTHEGARRMWRDDQHCYRAPTTSIRGVVERHTQPESLMLLSNWLGHDGMENHDTQVVLGDAVGHPKVVKNPNAELLARTDMQSAVQRTHHWSPLKEEVLFITTEDDSNLAMFDTPKDRHIFPWIDINTRFGIIERLPPVESHARNSVFRRSATNAI
;
A
#
# COMPACT_ATOMS: atom_id res chain seq x y z
N SER A 1 -4.02 24.97 -5.66
CA SER A 1 -3.95 25.45 -7.04
C SER A 1 -4.55 24.43 -8.00
N VAL A 2 -5.09 24.85 -9.15
CA VAL A 2 -5.56 23.93 -10.20
C VAL A 2 -4.61 24.05 -11.40
N ARG A 3 -3.91 22.97 -11.76
CA ARG A 3 -3.13 22.90 -13.00
C ARG A 3 -3.84 22.01 -14.00
N ILE A 4 -4.02 22.52 -15.22
CA ILE A 4 -4.48 21.74 -16.36
C ILE A 4 -3.24 21.42 -17.20
N GLY A 5 -2.82 20.16 -17.23
CA GLY A 5 -1.70 19.73 -18.07
C GLY A 5 -2.08 19.69 -19.56
N ASP A 6 -1.07 19.65 -20.44
CA ASP A 6 -1.18 19.69 -21.92
C ASP A 6 -2.08 18.60 -22.55
N MET A 7 -2.55 17.64 -21.75
CA MET A 7 -3.45 16.56 -22.16
C MET A 7 -4.81 16.57 -21.42
N GLY A 8 -5.20 17.70 -20.82
CA GLY A 8 -6.50 17.89 -20.16
C GLY A 8 -6.59 17.28 -18.74
N GLN A 9 -5.46 17.01 -18.09
CA GLN A 9 -5.44 16.55 -16.70
C GLN A 9 -5.63 17.73 -15.75
N MET A 10 -6.71 17.74 -14.95
CA MET A 10 -6.82 18.64 -13.81
C MET A 10 -6.13 18.00 -12.60
N SER A 11 -5.06 18.62 -12.10
CA SER A 11 -4.55 18.35 -10.76
C SER A 11 -4.95 19.49 -9.82
N VAL A 12 -5.51 19.13 -8.66
CA VAL A 12 -5.85 20.07 -7.60
C VAL A 12 -4.83 19.83 -6.48
N SER A 13 -3.92 20.78 -6.26
CA SER A 13 -3.09 20.80 -5.04
C SER A 13 -3.78 21.64 -3.98
N TYR A 14 -3.89 21.15 -2.75
CA TYR A 14 -4.27 21.98 -1.60
C TYR A 14 -2.98 22.41 -0.90
N ASP A 15 -2.38 23.50 -1.38
CA ASP A 15 -1.14 24.06 -0.79
C ASP A 15 -1.43 25.01 0.39
N GLY A 16 -2.68 25.14 0.81
CA GLY A 16 -3.06 25.83 2.04
C GLY A 16 -3.70 24.82 2.97
N GLY A 17 -3.25 24.76 4.24
CA GLY A 17 -3.95 24.01 5.27
C GLY A 17 -5.44 24.31 5.20
N ILE A 18 -6.27 23.27 5.28
CA ILE A 18 -7.72 23.46 5.33
C ILE A 18 -8.01 24.27 6.58
N ASP A 19 -8.47 25.50 6.40
CA ASP A 19 -9.06 26.26 7.50
C ASP A 19 -10.39 25.57 7.82
N TRP A 20 -10.33 24.63 8.76
CA TRP A 20 -11.47 23.84 9.21
C TRP A 20 -12.58 24.74 9.75
N ASN A 21 -12.25 25.91 10.28
CA ASN A 21 -13.23 26.90 10.71
C ASN A 21 -13.91 27.54 9.51
N ALA A 22 -13.17 27.95 8.48
CA ALA A 22 -13.77 28.53 7.27
C ALA A 22 -14.61 27.51 6.48
N LEU A 23 -14.16 26.25 6.37
CA LEU A 23 -14.94 25.18 5.73
C LEU A 23 -16.21 24.87 6.52
N ALA A 24 -16.11 24.78 7.85
CA ALA A 24 -17.28 24.59 8.71
C ALA A 24 -18.24 25.78 8.62
N ASP A 25 -17.75 27.02 8.59
CA ASP A 25 -18.57 28.21 8.41
C ASP A 25 -19.27 28.19 7.05
N GLN A 26 -18.57 27.81 5.98
CA GLN A 26 -19.16 27.72 4.65
C GLN A 26 -20.21 26.60 4.54
N VAL A 27 -20.05 25.47 5.24
CA VAL A 27 -21.02 24.36 5.17
C VAL A 27 -22.20 24.57 6.14
N LEU A 28 -21.95 25.12 7.32
CA LEU A 28 -22.96 25.25 8.38
C LEU A 28 -23.75 26.56 8.32
N ASP A 29 -23.17 27.63 7.75
CA ASP A 29 -23.82 28.94 7.63
C ASP A 29 -24.28 29.26 6.19
N ASP A 30 -23.97 28.42 5.18
CA ASP A 30 -24.59 28.53 3.84
C ASP A 30 -26.02 27.98 3.87
N GLU A 31 -26.95 28.90 4.04
CA GLU A 31 -28.39 28.65 4.09
C GLU A 31 -28.89 27.84 2.87
N ALA A 32 -28.26 27.97 1.69
CA ALA A 32 -28.66 27.23 0.50
C ALA A 32 -28.26 25.75 0.56
N VAL A 33 -27.09 25.42 1.11
CA VAL A 33 -26.63 24.03 1.29
C VAL A 33 -27.46 23.33 2.36
N VAL A 34 -27.72 24.02 3.48
CA VAL A 34 -28.52 23.48 4.59
C VAL A 34 -29.96 23.23 4.16
N VAL A 35 -30.58 24.15 3.40
CA VAL A 35 -31.93 23.97 2.86
C VAL A 35 -32.00 22.76 1.92
N GLN A 36 -31.02 22.56 1.03
CA GLN A 36 -31.02 21.39 0.13
C GLN A 36 -30.86 20.05 0.89
N ILE A 37 -30.00 20.00 1.93
CA ILE A 37 -29.84 18.80 2.76
C ILE A 37 -31.14 18.54 3.53
N LEU A 38 -31.80 19.58 4.05
CA LEU A 38 -33.06 19.45 4.76
C LEU A 38 -34.22 19.04 3.84
N GLU A 39 -34.30 19.54 2.60
CA GLU A 39 -35.31 19.12 1.62
C GLU A 39 -35.16 17.63 1.25
N VAL A 40 -33.93 17.17 1.03
CA VAL A 40 -33.65 15.73 0.79
C VAL A 40 -33.96 14.91 2.04
N ALA A 41 -33.65 15.43 3.22
CA ALA A 41 -33.96 14.76 4.48
C ALA A 41 -35.47 14.70 4.74
N GLU A 42 -36.23 15.74 4.41
CA GLU A 42 -37.68 15.79 4.54
C GLU A 42 -38.36 14.76 3.62
N GLN A 43 -37.87 14.62 2.38
CA GLN A 43 -38.30 13.54 1.47
C GLN A 43 -38.06 12.13 2.03
N LEU A 44 -37.11 11.99 2.96
CA LEU A 44 -36.77 10.73 3.63
C LEU A 44 -37.35 10.60 5.06
N ASN A 45 -38.19 11.55 5.51
CA ASN A 45 -38.66 11.68 6.90
C ASN A 45 -37.53 11.82 7.95
N LEU A 46 -36.38 12.35 7.55
CA LEU A 46 -35.19 12.58 8.38
C LEU A 46 -34.99 14.05 8.79
N GLY A 47 -35.87 14.98 8.38
CA GLY A 47 -35.69 16.42 8.59
C GLY A 47 -35.34 16.81 10.03
N ARG A 48 -36.06 16.25 11.02
CA ARG A 48 -35.78 16.49 12.46
C ARG A 48 -34.41 15.98 12.91
N ALA A 49 -33.94 14.86 12.36
CA ALA A 49 -32.63 14.31 12.70
C ALA A 49 -31.50 15.17 12.13
N VAL A 50 -31.65 15.64 10.89
CA VAL A 50 -30.69 16.54 10.23
C VAL A 50 -30.63 17.89 10.94
N GLU A 51 -31.77 18.49 11.28
CA GLU A 51 -31.80 19.75 12.04
C GLU A 51 -31.03 19.62 13.37
N LYS A 52 -31.19 18.49 14.08
CA LYS A 52 -30.47 18.22 15.33
C LYS A 52 -28.98 17.98 15.12
N LEU A 53 -28.58 17.29 14.06
CA LEU A 53 -27.17 17.14 13.68
C LEU A 53 -26.54 18.51 13.37
N MET A 54 -27.27 19.41 12.70
CA MET A 54 -26.82 20.77 12.43
C MET A 54 -26.67 21.59 13.72
N THR A 55 -27.61 21.48 14.67
CA THR A 55 -27.48 22.12 15.99
C THR A 55 -26.28 21.58 16.75
N LEU A 56 -26.07 20.26 16.77
CA LEU A 56 -24.89 19.64 17.39
C LEU A 56 -23.59 20.11 16.72
N ALA A 57 -23.55 20.22 15.39
CA ALA A 57 -22.40 20.73 14.66
C ALA A 57 -22.09 22.19 15.04
N ARG A 58 -23.12 23.04 15.22
CA ARG A 58 -22.96 24.41 15.74
C ARG A 58 -22.45 24.44 17.17
N VAL A 59 -22.93 23.56 18.06
CA VAL A 59 -22.42 23.42 19.43
C VAL A 59 -20.95 23.02 19.40
N ILE A 60 -20.59 21.98 18.65
CA ILE A 60 -19.20 21.53 18.49
C ILE A 60 -18.32 22.69 18.01
N ARG A 61 -18.76 23.44 16.99
CA ARG A 61 -18.04 24.62 16.49
C ARG A 61 -17.85 25.68 17.57
N ASN A 62 -18.89 26.03 18.31
CA ASN A 62 -18.82 27.04 19.37
C ASN A 62 -17.89 26.59 20.49
N VAL A 63 -17.92 25.30 20.85
CA VAL A 63 -17.01 24.74 21.85
C VAL A 63 -15.57 24.78 21.36
N LEU A 64 -15.28 24.37 20.11
CA LEU A 64 -13.95 24.48 19.51
C LEU A 64 -13.40 25.90 19.61
N ARG A 65 -14.21 26.91 19.25
CA ARG A 65 -13.83 28.34 19.38
C ARG A 65 -13.60 28.76 20.84
N SER A 66 -14.47 28.34 21.75
CA SER A 66 -14.38 28.71 23.18
C SER A 66 -13.21 28.06 23.92
N GLU A 67 -12.70 26.95 23.41
CA GLU A 67 -11.53 26.22 23.93
C GLU A 67 -10.25 26.62 23.19
N HIS A 68 -10.33 27.60 22.26
CA HIS A 68 -9.22 28.02 21.41
C HIS A 68 -8.57 26.84 20.66
N VAL A 69 -9.40 25.90 20.18
CA VAL A 69 -8.96 24.79 19.33
C VAL A 69 -8.82 25.31 17.91
N GLU A 70 -7.60 25.64 17.52
CA GLU A 70 -7.26 26.09 16.17
C GLU A 70 -6.77 24.92 15.32
N GLU A 71 -6.12 23.94 15.96
CA GLU A 71 -5.52 22.79 15.31
C GLU A 71 -5.81 21.47 16.06
N PRO A 72 -5.69 20.30 15.41
CA PRO A 72 -5.92 19.01 16.07
C PRO A 72 -5.07 18.78 17.33
N ARG A 73 -3.82 19.28 17.39
CA ARG A 73 -2.93 19.18 18.56
C ARG A 73 -3.54 19.75 19.84
N ASP A 74 -4.45 20.71 19.74
CA ASP A 74 -5.02 21.38 20.91
C ASP A 74 -5.98 20.48 21.68
N ILE A 75 -6.54 19.45 21.03
CA ILE A 75 -7.47 18.49 21.65
C ILE A 75 -6.86 17.11 21.90
N ILE A 76 -5.59 16.89 21.58
CA ILE A 76 -4.90 15.61 21.84
C ILE A 76 -4.67 15.38 23.35
N PRO A 77 -4.22 16.38 24.15
CA PRO A 77 -4.02 16.17 25.57
C PRO A 77 -5.31 15.70 26.24
N ALA A 78 -5.24 14.60 26.98
CA ALA A 78 -6.42 13.91 27.53
C ALA A 78 -7.35 14.85 28.32
N LYS A 79 -6.77 15.79 29.08
CA LYS A 79 -7.51 16.79 29.85
C LYS A 79 -8.27 17.78 28.95
N LYS A 80 -7.64 18.25 27.86
CA LYS A 80 -8.28 19.15 26.90
C LYS A 80 -9.37 18.42 26.11
N LEU A 81 -9.13 17.18 25.66
CA LEU A 81 -10.15 16.35 25.02
C LEU A 81 -11.36 16.14 25.93
N ALA A 82 -11.11 15.81 27.20
CA ALA A 82 -12.17 15.58 28.17
C ALA A 82 -13.01 16.82 28.44
N ARG A 83 -12.36 17.98 28.57
CA ARG A 83 -13.02 19.27 28.73
C ARG A 83 -13.84 19.64 27.50
N PHE A 84 -13.27 19.47 26.30
CA PHE A 84 -13.95 19.67 25.04
C PHE A 84 -15.22 18.81 24.96
N LEU A 85 -15.11 17.50 25.20
CA LEU A 85 -16.25 16.58 25.19
C LEU A 85 -17.29 16.93 26.28
N ALA A 86 -16.85 17.29 27.49
CA ALA A 86 -17.74 17.73 28.56
C ALA A 86 -18.49 19.02 28.19
N ARG A 87 -17.85 19.98 27.51
CA ARG A 87 -18.50 21.19 26.99
C ARG A 87 -19.43 20.89 25.81
N VAL A 88 -19.11 19.93 24.94
CA VAL A 88 -20.05 19.50 23.88
C VAL A 88 -21.31 18.89 24.50
N ILE A 89 -21.15 18.05 25.53
CA ILE A 89 -22.27 17.44 26.26
C ILE A 89 -23.10 18.52 26.98
N ALA A 90 -22.46 19.45 27.71
CA ALA A 90 -23.14 20.52 28.44
C ALA A 90 -23.74 21.60 27.52
N GLY A 91 -23.04 21.99 26.46
CA GLY A 91 -23.49 22.98 25.49
C GLY A 91 -24.64 22.49 24.62
N ALA A 92 -24.77 21.17 24.45
CA ALA A 92 -25.98 20.58 23.90
C ALA A 92 -27.20 20.81 24.80
N ALA A 93 -27.02 21.15 26.09
CA ALA A 93 -28.08 21.43 27.07
C ALA A 93 -28.45 22.91 27.23
N GLU A 94 -27.92 23.81 26.38
CA GLU A 94 -28.18 25.26 26.40
C GLU A 94 -27.86 25.99 27.73
N GLU A 95 -27.18 25.36 28.69
CA GLU A 95 -26.78 25.98 29.94
C GLU A 95 -25.32 26.49 29.89
N GLU A 96 -25.10 27.77 30.24
CA GLU A 96 -23.76 28.35 30.48
C GLU A 96 -23.15 27.80 31.80
N VAL A 97 -22.89 26.50 31.87
CA VAL A 97 -22.25 25.89 33.04
C VAL A 97 -20.74 26.01 32.91
N PRO A 98 -20.03 26.56 33.92
CA PRO A 98 -18.57 26.48 33.97
C PRO A 98 -18.15 25.01 34.08
N VAL A 99 -17.66 24.43 32.97
CA VAL A 99 -17.27 23.02 32.90
C VAL A 99 -15.89 22.76 33.52
N GLU A 100 -15.03 23.79 33.62
CA GLU A 100 -13.67 23.62 34.15
C GLU A 100 -13.67 23.20 35.63
N GLY A 101 -13.10 22.04 35.92
CA GLY A 101 -13.07 21.42 37.24
C GLY A 101 -14.40 20.77 37.68
N SER A 102 -15.41 20.77 36.80
CA SER A 102 -16.74 20.21 37.08
C SER A 102 -16.70 18.69 37.32
N ALA A 103 -17.76 18.16 37.95
CA ALA A 103 -17.93 16.71 38.08
C ALA A 103 -18.00 16.02 36.70
N LEU A 104 -18.66 16.66 35.73
CA LEU A 104 -18.77 16.18 34.36
C LEU A 104 -17.40 16.05 33.68
N GLU A 105 -16.55 17.09 33.73
CA GLU A 105 -15.19 17.02 33.15
C GLU A 105 -14.38 15.88 33.76
N LYS A 106 -14.47 15.66 35.08
CA LYS A 106 -13.76 14.56 35.76
C LYS A 106 -14.24 13.19 35.32
N GLU A 107 -15.55 13.03 35.11
CA GLU A 107 -16.12 11.77 34.63
C GLU A 107 -15.77 11.48 33.17
N VAL A 108 -15.83 12.50 32.31
CA VAL A 108 -15.39 12.39 30.91
C VAL A 108 -13.89 12.13 30.82
N LEU A 109 -13.08 12.80 31.66
CA LEU A 109 -11.64 12.57 31.73
C LEU A 109 -11.31 11.13 32.09
N PHE A 110 -12.04 10.56 33.05
CA PHE A 110 -11.90 9.14 33.37
C PHE A 110 -12.16 8.26 32.14
N LEU A 111 -13.22 8.52 31.36
CA LEU A 111 -13.53 7.74 30.15
C LEU A 111 -12.47 7.91 29.05
N VAL A 112 -12.00 9.14 28.82
CA VAL A 112 -10.93 9.44 27.87
C VAL A 112 -9.65 8.72 28.28
N GLN A 113 -9.29 8.76 29.57
CA GLN A 113 -8.13 8.04 30.10
C GLN A 113 -8.28 6.53 29.95
N GLN A 114 -9.44 5.94 30.26
CA GLN A 114 -9.68 4.51 30.01
C GLN A 114 -9.49 4.16 28.54
N THR A 115 -9.95 5.02 27.64
CA THR A 115 -9.80 4.82 26.19
C THR A 115 -8.33 4.87 25.78
N ILE A 116 -7.59 5.92 26.18
CA ILE A 116 -6.16 6.09 25.89
C ILE A 116 -5.32 4.96 26.49
N GLU A 117 -5.67 4.52 27.70
CA GLU A 117 -5.10 3.34 28.37
C GLU A 117 -5.51 2.02 27.73
N ALA A 118 -6.18 2.05 26.57
CA ALA A 118 -6.57 0.85 25.84
C ALA A 118 -7.50 -0.08 26.64
N LYS A 119 -8.34 0.46 27.53
CA LYS A 119 -9.34 -0.32 28.28
C LYS A 119 -10.71 -0.33 27.60
N GLY A 120 -10.83 0.29 26.43
CA GLY A 120 -12.07 0.46 25.69
C GLY A 120 -12.92 1.60 26.24
N ILE A 121 -14.18 1.64 25.81
CA ILE A 121 -15.17 2.63 26.23
C ILE A 121 -16.15 1.95 27.18
N ASP A 122 -16.30 2.46 28.41
CA ASP A 122 -17.35 1.99 29.33
C ASP A 122 -18.71 2.42 28.79
N VAL A 123 -19.36 1.53 28.03
CA VAL A 123 -20.63 1.78 27.36
C VAL A 123 -21.68 2.26 28.35
N SER A 124 -21.86 1.55 29.47
CA SER A 124 -22.89 1.84 30.46
C SER A 124 -22.69 3.23 31.08
N LYS A 125 -21.45 3.56 31.44
CA LYS A 125 -21.13 4.87 32.01
C LYS A 125 -21.24 5.99 30.97
N THR A 126 -20.79 5.75 29.73
CA THR A 126 -20.87 6.72 28.64
C THR A 126 -22.32 7.04 28.32
N THR A 127 -23.18 6.02 28.16
CA THR A 127 -24.57 6.29 27.87
C THR A 127 -25.28 6.96 29.06
N ARG A 128 -24.98 6.55 30.31
CA ARG A 128 -25.43 7.27 31.52
C ARG A 128 -25.05 8.74 31.52
N LEU A 129 -23.81 9.07 31.19
CA LEU A 129 -23.37 10.46 31.11
C LEU A 129 -24.15 11.25 30.04
N LEU A 130 -24.43 10.64 28.89
CA LEU A 130 -25.28 11.27 27.88
C LEU A 130 -26.72 11.49 28.39
N TRP A 131 -27.30 10.52 29.11
CA TRP A 131 -28.64 10.67 29.68
C TRP A 131 -28.72 11.71 30.79
N ASP A 132 -27.73 11.74 31.68
CA ASP A 132 -27.75 12.62 32.85
C ASP A 132 -27.50 14.10 32.47
N ASN A 133 -26.97 14.38 31.27
CA ASN A 133 -26.51 15.73 30.90
C ASN A 133 -27.08 16.28 29.57
N LEU A 134 -27.82 15.51 28.78
CA LEU A 134 -28.50 16.05 27.59
C LEU A 134 -29.85 16.69 27.97
N PRO A 135 -30.27 17.80 27.34
CA PRO A 135 -31.52 18.48 27.68
C PRO A 135 -32.72 17.58 27.42
N ALA A 136 -33.86 17.86 28.04
CA ALA A 136 -35.05 17.00 27.98
C ALA A 136 -35.50 16.68 26.53
N GLU A 137 -35.40 17.64 25.60
CA GLU A 137 -35.73 17.44 24.19
C GLU A 137 -34.72 16.57 23.43
N ALA A 138 -33.43 16.66 23.78
CA ALA A 138 -32.41 15.76 23.26
C ALA A 138 -32.52 14.38 23.91
N CYS A 139 -32.84 14.31 25.20
CA CYS A 139 -33.17 13.08 25.91
C CYS A 139 -34.37 12.37 25.27
N ALA A 140 -35.39 13.08 24.78
CA ALA A 140 -36.50 12.44 24.05
C ALA A 140 -36.04 11.77 22.75
N VAL A 141 -35.09 12.37 22.02
CA VAL A 141 -34.46 11.75 20.84
C VAL A 141 -33.58 10.60 21.25
N VAL A 142 -32.73 10.79 22.26
CA VAL A 142 -31.86 9.74 22.75
C VAL A 142 -32.69 8.57 23.27
N GLN A 143 -33.87 8.81 23.84
CA GLN A 143 -34.85 7.78 24.24
C GLN A 143 -35.46 7.09 23.02
N GLU A 144 -35.83 7.84 21.99
CA GLU A 144 -36.33 7.31 20.71
C GLU A 144 -35.27 6.45 19.98
N TYR A 145 -33.99 6.84 20.10
CA TYR A 145 -32.83 6.22 19.45
C TYR A 145 -31.85 5.56 20.45
N THR A 146 -32.34 5.10 21.61
CA THR A 146 -31.48 4.57 22.68
C THR A 146 -30.70 3.36 22.21
N ALA A 147 -31.35 2.47 21.45
CA ALA A 147 -30.72 1.26 20.95
C ALA A 147 -29.61 1.57 19.92
N GLU A 148 -29.76 2.66 19.18
CA GLU A 148 -28.86 3.18 18.16
C GLU A 148 -27.62 3.81 18.78
N ILE A 149 -27.82 4.64 19.79
CA ILE A 149 -26.73 5.28 20.53
C ILE A 149 -25.94 4.23 21.31
N ASP A 150 -26.62 3.33 22.02
CA ASP A 150 -25.97 2.20 22.69
C ASP A 150 -25.19 1.32 21.70
N PHE A 151 -25.75 1.08 20.52
CA PHE A 151 -25.04 0.34 19.48
C PHE A 151 -23.82 1.12 18.99
N ALA A 152 -23.94 2.41 18.69
CA ALA A 152 -22.84 3.24 18.23
C ALA A 152 -21.69 3.25 19.26
N ILE A 153 -22.01 3.36 20.55
CA ILE A 153 -21.01 3.32 21.64
C ILE A 153 -20.40 1.92 21.75
N LYS A 154 -21.19 0.84 21.67
CA LYS A 154 -20.67 -0.55 21.64
C LYS A 154 -19.78 -0.81 20.43
N TRP A 155 -20.14 -0.24 19.29
CA TRP A 155 -19.39 -0.37 18.05
C TRP A 155 -18.07 0.39 18.14
N MET A 156 -18.08 1.62 18.67
CA MET A 156 -16.87 2.37 18.97
C MET A 156 -15.99 1.66 20.00
N ASP A 157 -16.56 1.11 21.08
CA ASP A 157 -15.83 0.28 22.05
C ASP A 157 -15.18 -0.93 21.37
N GLY A 158 -15.90 -1.63 20.49
CA GLY A 158 -15.36 -2.76 19.73
C GLY A 158 -14.16 -2.41 18.83
N ILE A 159 -14.10 -1.17 18.34
CA ILE A 159 -12.96 -0.65 17.56
C ILE A 159 -11.82 -0.20 18.48
N MET A 160 -12.15 0.49 19.58
CA MET A 160 -11.18 1.13 20.47
C MET A 160 -10.57 0.18 21.50
N ARG A 161 -11.22 -0.94 21.79
CA ARG A 161 -10.70 -1.97 22.68
C ARG A 161 -9.57 -2.74 22.00
N PRO A 162 -8.49 -3.09 22.72
CA PRO A 162 -7.52 -4.09 22.25
C PRO A 162 -8.24 -5.37 21.85
N LEU A 163 -7.66 -6.09 20.89
CA LEU A 163 -8.14 -7.44 20.68
C LEU A 163 -7.67 -8.27 21.88
N GLU A 164 -8.44 -9.26 22.31
CA GLU A 164 -7.85 -10.27 23.20
C GLU A 164 -6.61 -10.80 22.51
N ALA A 165 -5.45 -10.71 23.18
CA ALA A 165 -4.14 -11.02 22.62
C ALA A 165 -4.26 -12.24 21.72
N SER A 166 -4.23 -12.00 20.41
CA SER A 166 -4.36 -13.09 19.46
C SER A 166 -3.17 -13.99 19.72
N VAL A 167 -3.47 -15.24 20.12
CA VAL A 167 -2.53 -16.34 20.39
C VAL A 167 -1.19 -16.06 19.73
N GLU A 168 -0.11 -15.96 20.52
CA GLU A 168 1.27 -15.88 20.02
C GLU A 168 1.39 -16.79 18.81
N ILE A 169 1.29 -16.20 17.62
CA ILE A 169 1.73 -16.87 16.42
C ILE A 169 3.24 -16.66 16.55
N GLU A 170 3.92 -17.53 17.29
CA GLU A 170 5.21 -17.98 16.81
C GLU A 170 4.86 -18.90 15.64
N PRO A 171 4.75 -18.42 14.39
CA PRO A 171 4.71 -19.35 13.29
C PRO A 171 6.07 -20.02 13.35
N ALA A 172 6.11 -21.28 13.80
CA ALA A 172 7.26 -22.14 13.60
C ALA A 172 7.70 -21.92 12.15
N MET A 173 8.91 -21.41 11.95
CA MET A 173 9.39 -20.95 10.64
C MET A 173 8.98 -21.94 9.55
N ALA A 174 8.00 -21.56 8.73
CA ALA A 174 7.43 -22.49 7.79
C ALA A 174 8.39 -22.62 6.60
N GLN A 175 8.75 -23.85 6.25
CA GLN A 175 9.45 -24.13 5.00
C GLN A 175 8.47 -23.93 3.85
N GLU A 176 8.46 -22.73 3.30
CA GLU A 176 7.57 -22.35 2.22
C GLU A 176 8.39 -22.00 0.99
N PRO A 177 8.61 -22.96 0.07
CA PRO A 177 9.15 -22.62 -1.23
C PRO A 177 8.13 -21.76 -2.00
N PRO A 178 8.59 -20.95 -2.97
CA PRO A 178 7.69 -20.22 -3.85
C PRO A 178 6.68 -21.17 -4.51
N PRO A 179 5.40 -20.79 -4.69
CA PRO A 179 4.35 -21.66 -5.20
C PRO A 179 4.70 -22.37 -6.52
N ALA A 180 5.47 -21.72 -7.39
CA ALA A 180 5.94 -22.28 -8.66
C ALA A 180 6.76 -23.57 -8.50
N HIS A 181 7.50 -23.74 -7.38
CA HIS A 181 8.31 -24.94 -7.15
C HIS A 181 7.46 -26.21 -7.02
N LYS A 182 6.28 -26.11 -6.39
CA LYS A 182 5.36 -27.25 -6.21
C LYS A 182 4.83 -27.78 -7.54
N TYR A 183 4.62 -26.89 -8.51
CA TYR A 183 4.05 -27.20 -9.83
C TYR A 183 5.06 -27.15 -10.97
N ARG A 184 6.38 -27.12 -10.67
CA ARG A 184 7.42 -26.79 -11.65
C ARG A 184 7.37 -27.69 -12.90
N ARG A 185 7.14 -28.99 -12.74
CA ARG A 185 7.08 -29.94 -13.86
C ARG A 185 5.90 -29.63 -14.79
N ASP A 186 4.70 -29.51 -14.24
CA ASP A 186 3.49 -29.22 -15.00
C ASP A 186 3.58 -27.84 -15.69
N LEU A 187 4.19 -26.86 -15.01
CA LEU A 187 4.43 -25.52 -15.55
C LEU A 187 5.43 -25.52 -16.71
N GLN A 188 6.51 -26.31 -16.62
CA GLN A 188 7.50 -26.46 -17.70
C GLN A 188 6.90 -27.02 -18.99
N GLU A 189 5.92 -27.91 -18.86
CA GLU A 189 5.18 -28.48 -20.00
C GLU A 189 4.13 -27.49 -20.53
N ALA A 190 3.51 -26.71 -19.66
CA ALA A 190 2.43 -25.79 -20.02
C ALA A 190 2.90 -24.45 -20.64
N ALA A 191 4.00 -23.88 -20.15
CA ALA A 191 4.46 -22.55 -20.52
C ALA A 191 5.97 -22.31 -20.27
N PRO A 192 6.63 -21.40 -21.02
CA PRO A 192 7.98 -20.97 -20.70
C PRO A 192 8.00 -20.17 -19.39
N SER A 193 9.04 -20.35 -18.57
CA SER A 193 9.28 -19.45 -17.43
C SER A 193 9.70 -18.07 -17.90
N ALA A 194 9.59 -17.06 -17.04
CA ALA A 194 10.11 -15.72 -17.29
C ALA A 194 11.61 -15.74 -17.63
N SER A 195 12.42 -16.53 -16.91
CA SER A 195 13.87 -16.65 -17.20
C SER A 195 14.11 -17.24 -18.60
N ARG A 196 13.39 -18.30 -18.98
CA ARG A 196 13.48 -18.90 -20.32
C ARG A 196 12.99 -17.93 -21.39
N LEU A 197 11.95 -17.15 -21.09
CA LEU A 197 11.43 -16.11 -21.97
C LEU A 197 12.51 -15.06 -22.26
N TYR A 198 13.12 -14.50 -21.22
CA TYR A 198 14.15 -13.47 -21.38
C TYR A 198 15.40 -14.02 -22.09
N GLU A 199 15.82 -15.23 -21.76
CA GLU A 199 16.96 -15.88 -22.42
C GLU A 199 16.69 -16.10 -23.92
N ALA A 200 15.51 -16.61 -24.29
CA ALA A 200 15.15 -16.83 -25.69
C ALA A 200 15.10 -15.51 -26.48
N ILE A 201 14.50 -14.47 -25.91
CA ILE A 201 14.38 -13.15 -26.55
C ILE A 201 15.72 -12.43 -26.68
N SER A 202 16.66 -12.66 -25.77
CA SER A 202 17.97 -12.00 -25.77
C SER A 202 18.98 -12.64 -26.73
N ARG A 203 18.72 -13.86 -27.19
CA ARG A 203 19.59 -14.58 -28.13
C ARG A 203 19.27 -14.12 -29.56
N PRO A 204 20.27 -13.72 -30.36
CA PRO A 204 20.04 -13.35 -31.75
C PRO A 204 19.62 -14.57 -32.57
N GLY A 205 18.61 -14.41 -33.42
CA GLY A 205 18.14 -15.42 -34.38
C GLY A 205 16.67 -15.77 -34.24
N PRO A 206 16.10 -16.47 -35.24
CA PRO A 206 14.67 -16.80 -35.25
C PRO A 206 14.29 -17.68 -34.06
N LEU A 207 13.16 -17.34 -33.43
CA LEU A 207 12.62 -18.13 -32.33
C LEU A 207 11.99 -19.44 -32.85
N PRO A 208 12.09 -20.56 -32.10
CA PRO A 208 11.38 -21.78 -32.42
C PRO A 208 9.86 -21.55 -32.54
N LEU A 209 9.22 -22.14 -33.56
CA LEU A 209 7.78 -21.92 -33.84
C LEU A 209 6.87 -22.37 -32.68
N ASP A 210 7.24 -23.44 -31.99
CA ASP A 210 6.56 -23.93 -30.79
C ASP A 210 6.65 -22.93 -29.64
N PHE A 211 7.82 -22.29 -29.48
CA PHE A 211 8.01 -21.23 -28.50
C PHE A 211 7.17 -19.99 -28.82
N GLU A 212 7.13 -19.55 -30.08
CA GLU A 212 6.28 -18.43 -30.53
C GLU A 212 4.78 -18.70 -30.32
N ALA A 213 4.33 -19.94 -30.58
CA ALA A 213 2.97 -20.36 -30.33
C ALA A 213 2.63 -20.31 -28.83
N SER A 214 3.55 -20.80 -27.98
CA SER A 214 3.41 -20.73 -26.52
C SER A 214 3.38 -19.27 -26.03
N LEU A 215 4.28 -18.43 -26.54
CA LEU A 215 4.35 -17.00 -26.24
C LEU A 215 3.04 -16.28 -26.55
N SER A 216 2.45 -16.58 -27.71
CA SER A 216 1.13 -16.04 -28.12
C SER A 216 -0.02 -16.45 -27.19
N LYS A 217 0.09 -17.64 -26.57
CA LYS A 217 -0.89 -18.18 -25.62
C LYS A 217 -0.73 -17.54 -24.24
N VAL A 218 0.49 -17.36 -23.75
CA VAL A 218 0.77 -16.80 -22.41
C VAL A 218 0.70 -15.28 -22.35
N ALA A 219 0.76 -14.58 -23.49
CA ALA A 219 0.78 -13.11 -23.55
C ALA A 219 -0.26 -12.38 -22.68
N PRO A 220 -1.53 -12.84 -22.56
CA PRO A 220 -2.51 -12.22 -21.66
C PRO A 220 -2.10 -12.28 -20.18
N PHE A 221 -1.32 -13.28 -19.77
CA PHE A 221 -0.85 -13.48 -18.39
C PHE A 221 0.47 -12.77 -18.08
N LEU A 222 1.18 -12.26 -19.09
CA LEU A 222 2.41 -11.49 -18.89
C LEU A 222 2.10 -10.08 -18.36
N THR A 223 3.05 -9.47 -17.66
CA THR A 223 2.94 -8.06 -17.27
C THR A 223 3.05 -7.14 -18.50
N THR A 224 2.57 -5.89 -18.40
CA THR A 224 2.70 -4.91 -19.49
C THR A 224 4.15 -4.74 -19.94
N LYS A 225 5.09 -4.62 -18.99
CA LYS A 225 6.53 -4.45 -19.26
C LYS A 225 7.14 -5.67 -19.94
N GLN A 226 6.71 -6.88 -19.57
CA GLN A 226 7.15 -8.10 -20.26
C GLN A 226 6.66 -8.14 -21.70
N VAL A 227 5.39 -7.79 -21.97
CA VAL A 227 4.91 -7.73 -23.36
C VAL A 227 5.65 -6.66 -24.15
N GLU A 228 5.94 -5.50 -23.56
CA GLU A 228 6.77 -4.46 -24.19
C GLU A 228 8.17 -4.97 -24.55
N TYR A 229 8.83 -5.64 -23.62
CA TYR A 229 10.14 -6.24 -23.83
C TYR A 229 10.12 -7.31 -24.92
N VAL A 230 9.11 -8.18 -24.93
CA VAL A 230 9.00 -9.22 -25.97
C VAL A 230 8.74 -8.59 -27.34
N VAL A 231 7.87 -7.58 -27.43
CA VAL A 231 7.53 -6.91 -28.71
C VAL A 231 8.73 -6.21 -29.35
N SER A 232 9.74 -5.81 -28.55
CA SER A 232 10.97 -5.21 -29.09
C SER A 232 11.92 -6.22 -29.74
N CYS A 233 11.66 -7.52 -29.61
CA CYS A 233 12.44 -8.58 -30.27
C CYS A 233 12.26 -8.48 -31.81
N PRO A 234 13.35 -8.29 -32.58
CA PRO A 234 13.29 -8.16 -34.03
C PRO A 234 12.98 -9.49 -34.73
N ASP A 235 13.30 -10.63 -34.09
CA ASP A 235 13.24 -11.97 -34.68
C ASP A 235 11.86 -12.65 -34.54
N LEU A 236 10.85 -11.93 -34.06
CA LEU A 236 9.47 -12.43 -33.98
C LEU A 236 8.80 -12.50 -35.35
N SER A 237 8.08 -13.58 -35.61
CA SER A 237 7.23 -13.68 -36.79
C SER A 237 6.13 -12.59 -36.77
N ALA A 238 5.81 -12.06 -37.95
CA ALA A 238 4.86 -10.96 -38.09
C ALA A 238 3.47 -11.24 -37.46
N PRO A 239 2.88 -12.46 -37.55
CA PRO A 239 1.60 -12.76 -36.90
C PRO A 239 1.67 -12.66 -35.37
N VAL A 240 2.74 -13.17 -34.78
CA VAL A 240 2.97 -13.17 -33.33
C VAL A 240 3.22 -11.74 -32.85
N GLN A 241 4.05 -11.00 -33.56
CA GLN A 241 4.31 -9.59 -33.25
C GLN A 241 3.03 -8.73 -33.32
N GLN A 242 2.17 -8.94 -34.33
CA GLN A 242 0.89 -8.23 -34.44
C GLN A 242 -0.05 -8.57 -33.27
N ARG A 243 -0.12 -9.85 -32.88
CA ARG A 243 -0.92 -10.29 -31.71
C ARG A 243 -0.40 -9.66 -30.43
N LEU A 244 0.91 -9.68 -30.18
CA LEU A 244 1.51 -9.10 -28.98
C LEU A 244 1.32 -7.58 -28.91
N LYS A 245 1.46 -6.86 -30.03
CA LYS A 245 1.14 -5.43 -30.12
C LYS A 245 -0.32 -5.14 -29.78
N PHE A 246 -1.24 -6.02 -30.21
CA PHE A 246 -2.66 -5.91 -29.87
C PHE A 246 -2.90 -6.13 -28.37
N VAL A 247 -2.34 -7.20 -27.79
CA VAL A 247 -2.41 -7.47 -26.34
C VAL A 247 -1.82 -6.32 -25.54
N LEU A 248 -0.67 -5.77 -25.96
CA LEU A 248 -0.07 -4.60 -25.33
C LEU A 248 -1.00 -3.38 -25.36
N GLY A 249 -1.65 -3.13 -26.50
CA GLY A 249 -2.64 -2.08 -26.65
C GLY A 249 -3.83 -2.24 -25.69
N ILE A 250 -4.29 -3.47 -25.48
CA ILE A 250 -5.31 -3.82 -24.49
C ILE A 250 -4.82 -3.52 -23.07
N LYS A 251 -3.66 -4.05 -22.68
CA LYS A 251 -3.09 -3.86 -21.33
C LYS A 251 -2.91 -2.39 -20.98
N ARG A 252 -2.36 -1.58 -21.90
CA ARG A 252 -2.19 -0.13 -21.71
C ARG A 252 -3.53 0.60 -21.54
N ARG A 253 -4.60 0.19 -22.22
CA ARG A 253 -5.94 0.79 -22.04
C ARG A 253 -6.53 0.42 -20.68
N VAL A 254 -6.41 -0.83 -20.25
CA VAL A 254 -6.87 -1.26 -18.92
C VAL A 254 -6.08 -0.58 -17.82
N GLN A 255 -4.76 -0.41 -17.97
CA GLN A 255 -3.94 0.34 -17.03
C GLN A 255 -4.34 1.83 -16.96
N LYS A 256 -4.87 2.41 -18.03
CA LYS A 256 -5.46 3.76 -17.96
C LYS A 256 -6.75 3.77 -17.16
N VAL A 257 -7.61 2.75 -17.32
CA VAL A 257 -8.82 2.58 -16.51
C VAL A 257 -8.45 2.43 -15.03
N SER A 258 -7.45 1.61 -14.69
CA SER A 258 -7.02 1.40 -13.30
C SER A 258 -6.49 2.66 -12.62
N ARG A 259 -6.01 3.65 -13.39
CA ARG A 259 -5.50 4.93 -12.85
C ARG A 259 -6.62 5.93 -12.51
N GLY A 260 -7.84 5.75 -12.98
CA GLY A 260 -8.94 6.71 -12.79
C GLY A 260 -10.31 6.06 -12.92
N TYR A 261 -10.77 5.37 -11.87
CA TYR A 261 -12.14 4.88 -11.71
C TYR A 261 -12.66 5.24 -10.32
N GLY A 262 -13.98 5.40 -10.21
CA GLY A 262 -14.66 5.86 -8.99
C GLY A 262 -14.76 7.39 -8.94
N GLY A 263 -15.97 7.90 -8.83
CA GLY A 263 -16.29 9.34 -8.81
C GLY A 263 -17.17 9.79 -9.98
N VAL A 264 -17.97 10.85 -9.75
CA VAL A 264 -18.99 11.34 -10.70
C VAL A 264 -18.37 11.80 -12.03
N ALA A 265 -17.13 12.32 -11.99
CA ALA A 265 -16.37 12.73 -13.17
C ALA A 265 -16.11 11.60 -14.18
N PHE A 266 -16.28 10.34 -13.77
CA PHE A 266 -16.02 9.15 -14.59
C PHE A 266 -17.27 8.49 -15.15
N MET A 267 -18.46 9.10 -15.09
CA MET A 267 -19.70 8.57 -15.68
C MET A 267 -19.56 8.06 -17.14
N PRO A 268 -18.85 8.75 -18.07
CA PRO A 268 -18.67 8.27 -19.46
C PRO A 268 -17.84 6.98 -19.58
N GLN A 269 -17.15 6.55 -18.52
CA GLN A 269 -16.26 5.39 -18.51
C GLN A 269 -17.00 4.09 -18.85
N GLY A 270 -18.26 3.94 -18.43
CA GLY A 270 -19.08 2.76 -18.74
C GLY A 270 -19.20 2.51 -20.25
N MET A 271 -19.42 3.56 -21.04
CA MET A 271 -19.47 3.46 -22.50
C MET A 271 -18.11 3.10 -23.10
N ALA A 272 -17.04 3.77 -22.65
CA ALA A 272 -15.68 3.52 -23.14
C ALA A 272 -15.22 2.08 -22.88
N VAL A 273 -15.53 1.55 -21.69
CA VAL A 273 -15.27 0.15 -21.31
C VAL A 273 -16.08 -0.79 -22.20
N GLY A 274 -17.35 -0.50 -22.48
CA GLY A 274 -18.20 -1.36 -23.32
C GLY A 274 -17.69 -1.51 -24.75
N PHE A 275 -17.28 -0.41 -25.40
CA PHE A 275 -16.68 -0.47 -26.75
C PHE A 275 -15.37 -1.27 -26.79
N PHE A 276 -14.55 -1.07 -25.76
CA PHE A 276 -13.32 -1.80 -25.59
C PHE A 276 -13.56 -3.30 -25.38
N LEU A 277 -14.50 -3.67 -24.52
CA LEU A 277 -14.89 -5.05 -24.24
C LEU A 277 -15.42 -5.76 -25.48
N ALA A 278 -16.28 -5.11 -26.26
CA ALA A 278 -16.79 -5.67 -27.51
C ALA A 278 -15.64 -6.05 -28.47
N THR A 279 -14.58 -5.24 -28.52
CA THR A 279 -13.40 -5.50 -29.35
C THR A 279 -12.57 -6.67 -28.79
N ALA A 280 -12.31 -6.68 -27.48
CA ALA A 280 -11.51 -7.71 -26.82
C ALA A 280 -12.19 -9.08 -26.87
N ILE A 281 -13.49 -9.14 -26.53
CA ILE A 281 -14.29 -10.36 -26.48
C ILE A 281 -14.47 -10.96 -27.87
N ARG A 282 -14.72 -10.14 -28.90
CA ARG A 282 -14.80 -10.61 -30.29
C ARG A 282 -13.48 -11.25 -30.74
N GLY A 283 -12.35 -10.66 -30.35
CA GLY A 283 -11.03 -11.23 -30.62
C GLY A 283 -10.81 -12.58 -29.92
N SER A 284 -11.31 -12.74 -28.70
CA SER A 284 -11.26 -14.01 -27.95
C SER A 284 -12.08 -15.11 -28.64
N PHE A 285 -13.37 -14.86 -28.94
CA PHE A 285 -14.26 -15.86 -29.55
C PHE A 285 -13.88 -16.22 -30.99
N ALA A 286 -13.37 -15.27 -31.77
CA ALA A 286 -12.89 -15.56 -33.13
C ALA A 286 -11.72 -16.56 -33.15
N ASN A 287 -10.88 -16.57 -32.10
CA ASN A 287 -9.80 -17.54 -31.97
C ASN A 287 -10.33 -18.92 -31.58
N THR A 288 -11.30 -18.99 -30.66
CA THR A 288 -11.94 -20.26 -30.28
C THR A 288 -12.60 -20.91 -31.49
N ALA A 289 -13.41 -20.16 -32.26
CA ALA A 289 -14.09 -20.68 -33.44
C ALA A 289 -13.13 -21.19 -34.52
N LYS A 290 -11.98 -20.52 -34.72
CA LYS A 290 -10.94 -20.98 -35.66
C LYS A 290 -10.23 -22.26 -35.17
N ALA A 291 -9.96 -22.37 -33.87
CA ALA A 291 -9.35 -23.55 -33.27
C ALA A 291 -10.27 -24.77 -33.40
N SER A 292 -11.56 -24.62 -33.07
CA SER A 292 -12.58 -25.66 -33.26
C SER A 292 -12.66 -26.10 -34.73
N PHE A 293 -12.66 -25.13 -35.66
CA PHE A 293 -12.75 -25.41 -37.09
C PHE A 293 -11.50 -26.10 -37.67
N GLN A 294 -10.32 -25.91 -37.08
CA GLN A 294 -9.09 -26.62 -37.47
C GLN A 294 -9.02 -28.03 -36.86
N GLN A 295 -9.54 -28.21 -35.65
CA GLN A 295 -9.60 -29.52 -34.98
C GLN A 295 -10.64 -30.45 -35.65
N ASP A 296 -11.78 -29.90 -36.09
CA ASP A 296 -12.80 -30.62 -36.84
C ASP A 296 -12.40 -30.93 -38.30
N LYS A 297 -11.45 -30.21 -38.90
CA LYS A 297 -10.89 -30.58 -40.21
C LYS A 297 -10.09 -31.88 -40.20
N GLY A 298 -9.60 -32.30 -39.03
CA GLY A 298 -8.96 -33.61 -38.85
C GLY A 298 -9.95 -34.76 -38.68
N LEU A 299 -11.22 -34.45 -38.39
CA LEU A 299 -12.27 -35.43 -38.09
C LEU A 299 -13.60 -35.01 -38.76
N LEU A 300 -13.76 -35.54 -39.98
CA LEU A 300 -15.03 -35.89 -40.65
C LEU A 300 -15.75 -34.88 -41.58
N LYS A 301 -16.41 -35.53 -42.54
CA LYS A 301 -17.39 -35.03 -43.52
C LYS A 301 -18.41 -34.08 -42.89
N GLN A 302 -18.73 -33.04 -43.66
CA GLN A 302 -19.77 -32.01 -43.49
C GLN A 302 -20.87 -32.28 -42.44
N PRO A 303 -21.15 -31.30 -41.57
CA PRO A 303 -22.47 -31.10 -41.02
C PRO A 303 -23.16 -29.84 -41.58
N GLN A 304 -24.45 -29.99 -41.86
CA GLN A 304 -25.39 -28.92 -42.14
C GLN A 304 -25.74 -28.21 -40.81
N GLY A 305 -25.49 -26.90 -40.71
CA GLY A 305 -25.79 -26.12 -39.50
C GLY A 305 -25.10 -24.76 -39.38
N ALA A 306 -24.16 -24.42 -40.25
CA ALA A 306 -23.37 -23.18 -40.17
C ALA A 306 -24.12 -21.87 -40.52
N GLY A 307 -25.39 -21.93 -40.93
CA GLY A 307 -26.13 -20.78 -41.49
C GLY A 307 -26.62 -19.75 -40.45
N THR A 308 -26.98 -20.17 -39.24
CA THR A 308 -27.64 -19.31 -38.23
C THR A 308 -26.67 -18.42 -37.46
N VAL A 309 -25.42 -18.86 -37.27
CA VAL A 309 -24.39 -18.07 -36.57
C VAL A 309 -23.83 -16.96 -37.48
N ALA A 310 -23.67 -17.25 -38.78
CA ALA A 310 -23.15 -16.29 -39.75
C ALA A 310 -24.14 -15.14 -40.01
N SER A 311 -25.45 -15.41 -40.04
CA SER A 311 -26.47 -14.37 -40.23
C SER A 311 -26.60 -13.45 -39.02
N HIS A 312 -26.56 -14.01 -37.79
CA HIS A 312 -26.56 -13.22 -36.55
C HIS A 312 -25.31 -12.33 -36.42
N LEU A 313 -24.13 -12.88 -36.77
CA LEU A 313 -22.88 -12.12 -36.79
C LEU A 313 -22.92 -10.96 -37.80
N THR A 314 -23.55 -11.17 -38.97
CA THR A 314 -23.65 -10.14 -40.01
C THR A 314 -24.60 -8.99 -39.60
N SER A 315 -25.69 -9.30 -38.90
CA SER A 315 -26.62 -8.29 -38.35
C SER A 315 -25.93 -7.41 -37.31
N LEU A 316 -25.22 -8.04 -36.36
CA LEU A 316 -24.48 -7.35 -35.30
C LEU A 316 -23.37 -6.46 -35.86
N MET A 317 -22.70 -6.89 -36.93
CA MET A 317 -21.68 -6.08 -37.63
C MET A 317 -22.25 -4.85 -38.35
N ARG A 318 -23.53 -4.88 -38.73
CA ARG A 318 -24.20 -3.74 -39.40
C ARG A 318 -24.60 -2.66 -38.38
N GLU A 319 -25.18 -3.08 -37.27
CA GLU A 319 -25.49 -2.20 -36.13
C GLU A 319 -24.22 -1.57 -35.55
N GLN A 320 -23.14 -2.34 -35.41
CA GLN A 320 -21.86 -1.83 -34.90
C GLN A 320 -21.22 -0.76 -35.82
N ARG A 321 -21.38 -0.86 -37.15
CA ARG A 321 -20.89 0.18 -38.09
C ARG A 321 -21.68 1.47 -37.98
N GLN A 322 -22.99 1.39 -37.74
CA GLN A 322 -23.83 2.56 -37.54
C GLN A 322 -23.49 3.26 -36.22
N VAL A 323 -23.31 2.50 -35.13
CA VAL A 323 -22.91 3.05 -33.83
C VAL A 323 -21.52 3.68 -33.88
N ALA A 324 -20.55 3.05 -34.55
CA ALA A 324 -19.20 3.61 -34.68
C ALA A 324 -19.16 4.93 -35.49
N ALA A 325 -20.01 5.06 -36.51
CA ALA A 325 -20.14 6.29 -37.28
C ALA A 325 -20.75 7.43 -36.44
N GLU A 326 -21.78 7.14 -35.65
CA GLU A 326 -22.39 8.14 -34.77
C GLU A 326 -21.46 8.56 -33.61
N LEU A 327 -20.64 7.63 -33.11
CA LEU A 327 -19.66 7.94 -32.07
C LEU A 327 -18.52 8.83 -32.56
N ALA A 328 -18.04 8.61 -33.79
CA ALA A 328 -17.05 9.49 -34.41
C ALA A 328 -17.60 10.92 -34.54
N ARG A 329 -18.88 11.05 -34.88
CA ARG A 329 -19.59 12.32 -34.93
C ARG A 329 -19.73 12.97 -33.55
N LEU A 330 -20.05 12.21 -32.50
CA LEU A 330 -20.17 12.72 -31.13
C LEU A 330 -18.81 13.11 -30.53
N GLN A 331 -17.73 12.39 -30.83
CA GLN A 331 -16.37 12.77 -30.42
C GLN A 331 -15.92 14.05 -31.11
N GLU A 332 -16.22 14.21 -32.41
CA GLU A 332 -15.96 15.47 -33.12
C GLU A 332 -16.76 16.64 -32.51
N TYR A 333 -18.01 16.39 -32.12
CA TYR A 333 -18.84 17.38 -31.44
C TYR A 333 -18.29 17.76 -30.05
N GLN A 334 -17.87 16.78 -29.24
CA GLN A 334 -17.28 17.04 -27.93
C GLN A 334 -15.95 17.81 -28.03
N GLN A 335 -15.10 17.49 -29.00
CA GLN A 335 -13.86 18.23 -29.26
C GLN A 335 -14.15 19.69 -29.64
N LYS A 336 -15.16 19.94 -30.48
CA LYS A 336 -15.60 21.30 -30.82
C LYS A 336 -16.10 22.05 -29.58
N LEU A 337 -16.88 21.39 -28.72
CA LEU A 337 -17.42 22.02 -27.52
C LEU A 337 -16.33 22.40 -26.51
N VAL A 338 -15.32 21.54 -26.33
CA VAL A 338 -14.15 21.81 -25.47
C VAL A 338 -13.29 22.95 -26.03
N GLN A 339 -13.12 23.01 -27.35
CA GLN A 339 -12.42 24.11 -28.01
C GLN A 339 -13.17 25.44 -27.86
N GLU A 340 -14.49 25.45 -28.04
CA GLU A 340 -15.31 26.64 -27.87
C GLU A 340 -15.34 27.13 -26.41
N VAL A 341 -15.45 26.21 -25.44
CA VAL A 341 -15.38 26.57 -24.01
C VAL A 341 -13.99 27.10 -23.64
N SER A 342 -12.91 26.51 -24.15
CA SER A 342 -11.55 27.00 -23.91
C SER A 342 -11.34 28.41 -24.48
N HIS A 343 -11.92 28.69 -25.66
CA HIS A 343 -11.93 30.02 -26.26
C HIS A 343 -12.77 31.01 -25.46
N ILE A 344 -13.95 30.61 -24.95
CA ILE A 344 -14.82 31.48 -24.12
C ILE A 344 -14.14 31.83 -22.79
N LEU A 345 -13.43 30.87 -22.20
CA LEU A 345 -12.73 31.04 -20.93
C LEU A 345 -11.34 31.68 -21.08
N GLY A 346 -10.88 31.95 -22.30
CA GLY A 346 -9.59 32.59 -22.58
C GLY A 346 -8.37 31.74 -22.21
N VAL A 347 -8.53 30.42 -22.12
CA VAL A 347 -7.49 29.47 -21.69
C VAL A 347 -6.50 29.16 -22.82
N ASP A 348 -6.86 29.45 -24.07
CA ASP A 348 -6.04 29.24 -25.26
C ASP A 348 -5.02 30.36 -25.56
N GLY A 349 -4.89 31.36 -24.66
CA GLY A 349 -3.91 32.44 -24.78
C GLY A 349 -4.27 33.53 -25.79
N THR A 350 -5.48 33.52 -26.37
CA THR A 350 -5.91 34.49 -27.40
C THR A 350 -6.70 35.68 -26.82
N GLN A 351 -6.19 36.39 -25.83
CA GLN A 351 -6.85 37.63 -25.36
C GLN A 351 -6.44 38.87 -26.18
N LYS A 352 -7.34 39.37 -27.02
CA LYS A 352 -7.35 40.80 -27.45
C LYS A 352 -8.71 41.51 -27.41
N GLN A 353 -9.80 40.88 -26.94
CA GLN A 353 -11.08 41.57 -26.74
C GLN A 353 -11.82 41.10 -25.48
N PRO A 354 -12.59 41.98 -24.82
CA PRO A 354 -13.35 41.63 -23.61
C PRO A 354 -14.45 40.60 -23.91
N PRO A 355 -14.79 39.73 -22.95
CA PRO A 355 -15.78 38.67 -23.16
C PRO A 355 -17.16 39.28 -23.42
N ARG A 356 -17.80 38.87 -24.51
CA ARG A 356 -19.23 39.13 -24.74
C ARG A 356 -20.05 38.36 -23.71
N SER A 357 -21.12 38.99 -23.20
CA SER A 357 -21.98 38.38 -22.17
C SER A 357 -22.58 37.05 -22.64
N LEU A 358 -22.69 36.11 -21.69
CA LEU A 358 -23.26 34.77 -21.84
C LEU A 358 -24.68 34.79 -22.44
N ASP A 359 -25.42 35.88 -22.25
CA ASP A 359 -26.76 36.11 -22.82
C ASP A 359 -26.78 36.17 -24.35
N SER A 360 -25.71 36.69 -24.99
CA SER A 360 -25.65 36.75 -26.46
C SER A 360 -25.53 35.36 -27.09
N PHE A 361 -24.92 34.41 -26.38
CA PHE A 361 -24.76 33.03 -26.80
C PHE A 361 -26.10 32.26 -26.73
N LEU A 362 -26.84 32.41 -25.62
CA LEU A 362 -28.17 31.80 -25.45
C LEU A 362 -29.20 32.35 -26.45
N THR A 363 -29.04 33.60 -26.89
CA THR A 363 -29.93 34.22 -27.88
C THR A 363 -29.63 33.72 -29.31
N SER A 364 -28.39 33.31 -29.61
CA SER A 364 -28.02 32.76 -30.93
C SER A 364 -28.50 31.32 -31.15
N GLN A 365 -28.70 30.53 -30.08
CA GLN A 365 -29.21 29.16 -30.19
C GLN A 365 -30.71 29.08 -30.50
N ARG A 366 -31.51 30.11 -30.16
CA ARG A 366 -32.93 30.15 -30.54
C ARG A 366 -33.16 30.26 -32.07
N GLY A 367 -32.13 30.59 -32.85
CA GLY A 367 -32.21 30.60 -34.31
C GLY A 367 -32.07 29.21 -34.97
N LEU A 368 -31.50 28.23 -34.26
CA LEU A 368 -31.22 26.88 -34.78
C LEU A 368 -32.39 25.89 -34.60
N GLU A 369 -33.41 26.25 -33.82
CA GLU A 369 -34.65 25.45 -33.67
C GLU A 369 -35.50 25.41 -34.96
N SER A 370 -35.20 26.25 -35.96
CA SER A 370 -35.90 26.25 -37.25
C SER A 370 -35.44 25.14 -38.22
N GLY A 371 -34.27 24.54 -38.00
CA GLY A 371 -33.76 23.42 -38.81
C GLY A 371 -34.12 22.03 -38.29
N SER A 372 -34.60 21.92 -37.04
CA SER A 372 -34.92 20.63 -36.40
C SER A 372 -36.36 20.14 -36.71
N ARG A 373 -37.23 21.03 -37.22
CA ARG A 373 -38.61 20.70 -37.62
C ARG A 373 -38.75 19.85 -38.90
N GLN A 374 -37.73 19.75 -39.75
CA GLN A 374 -37.76 18.84 -40.91
C GLN A 374 -37.26 17.41 -40.60
N ALA A 375 -36.69 17.17 -39.41
CA ALA A 375 -36.32 15.83 -38.95
C ALA A 375 -37.40 15.18 -38.07
N THR A 376 -38.39 15.95 -37.62
CA THR A 376 -39.50 15.48 -36.76
C THR A 376 -40.75 15.05 -37.54
N GLU A 377 -40.88 15.37 -38.84
CA GLU A 377 -41.98 14.90 -39.69
C GLU A 377 -41.77 13.50 -40.31
N ALA A 378 -40.68 12.81 -39.99
CA ALA A 378 -40.46 11.40 -40.36
C ALA A 378 -40.71 10.40 -39.20
N LEU A 379 -41.30 10.85 -38.08
CA LEU A 379 -41.48 10.03 -36.87
C LEU A 379 -42.91 9.97 -36.32
N ASP A 380 -43.91 10.52 -37.02
CA ASP A 380 -45.33 10.34 -36.68
C ASP A 380 -46.01 9.29 -37.57
N ALA A 381 -45.72 8.01 -37.27
CA ALA A 381 -46.63 6.88 -37.53
C ALA A 381 -46.22 5.65 -36.72
N PRO A 382 -46.77 5.47 -35.49
CA PRO A 382 -47.17 4.12 -35.10
C PRO A 382 -48.44 4.12 -34.24
N VAL A 383 -49.61 4.04 -34.89
CA VAL A 383 -50.86 3.60 -34.24
C VAL A 383 -51.48 2.37 -34.93
N CYS A 384 -50.85 1.80 -35.97
CA CYS A 384 -51.38 0.60 -36.64
C CYS A 384 -50.57 -0.69 -36.45
N PHE A 385 -49.52 -0.71 -35.63
CA PHE A 385 -48.68 -1.92 -35.45
C PHE A 385 -48.94 -2.69 -34.14
N LEU A 386 -49.65 -2.09 -33.17
CA LEU A 386 -49.97 -2.73 -31.89
C LEU A 386 -51.20 -3.65 -31.94
N ASP A 387 -52.03 -3.60 -32.99
CA ASP A 387 -53.18 -4.51 -33.15
C ASP A 387 -52.85 -5.83 -33.88
N CYS A 388 -51.66 -5.98 -34.47
CA CYS A 388 -51.23 -7.23 -35.12
C CYS A 388 -50.46 -8.20 -34.21
N ILE A 389 -50.09 -7.79 -32.99
CA ILE A 389 -49.40 -8.66 -32.01
C ILE A 389 -50.38 -9.28 -31.00
N ALA A 390 -51.64 -8.80 -30.95
CA ALA A 390 -52.68 -9.31 -30.06
C ALA A 390 -53.37 -10.61 -30.55
N SER A 391 -53.09 -11.12 -31.75
CA SER A 391 -53.62 -12.39 -32.23
C SER A 391 -52.57 -13.51 -32.13
N GLY A 392 -52.66 -14.25 -31.02
CA GLY A 392 -51.81 -15.41 -30.77
C GLY A 392 -51.93 -16.49 -31.84
N ALA A 393 -50.78 -16.89 -32.39
CA ALA A 393 -50.46 -18.25 -32.83
C ALA A 393 -49.04 -18.27 -33.44
N CYS A 394 -48.02 -18.68 -32.67
CA CYS A 394 -46.95 -19.55 -33.17
C CYS A 394 -46.04 -20.05 -32.03
N SER A 395 -45.61 -21.29 -32.21
CA SER A 395 -45.10 -22.23 -31.23
C SER A 395 -43.69 -21.92 -30.69
N ALA A 396 -43.48 -22.37 -29.46
CA ALA A 396 -42.22 -22.33 -28.71
C ALA A 396 -41.04 -23.03 -29.40
N GLU A 397 -39.88 -22.38 -29.42
CA GLU A 397 -38.58 -23.05 -29.47
C GLU A 397 -37.66 -22.53 -28.37
N ARG A 398 -37.30 -23.46 -27.48
CA ARG A 398 -36.37 -23.31 -26.36
C ARG A 398 -34.94 -23.50 -26.87
N SER A 399 -34.08 -22.49 -26.84
CA SER A 399 -32.64 -22.73 -27.06
C SER A 399 -31.76 -21.61 -26.51
N THR A 400 -31.12 -21.86 -25.36
CA THR A 400 -29.70 -21.49 -25.06
C THR A 400 -29.24 -21.98 -23.68
N ILE A 401 -30.14 -22.19 -22.71
CA ILE A 401 -29.74 -22.56 -21.32
C ILE A 401 -29.39 -24.05 -21.14
N ARG A 402 -29.84 -24.96 -22.03
CA ARG A 402 -29.54 -26.41 -21.93
C ARG A 402 -28.19 -26.86 -22.52
N ALA A 403 -27.51 -26.03 -23.30
CA ALA A 403 -26.26 -26.45 -23.96
C ALA A 403 -25.06 -26.46 -22.98
N ASN A 404 -25.03 -25.53 -22.02
CA ASN A 404 -23.89 -25.40 -21.09
C ASN A 404 -24.03 -26.27 -19.83
N THR A 405 -25.25 -26.64 -19.43
CA THR A 405 -25.48 -27.59 -18.32
C THR A 405 -24.94 -28.98 -18.65
N ASN A 406 -25.01 -29.42 -19.91
CA ASN A 406 -24.47 -30.72 -20.33
C ASN A 406 -22.93 -30.80 -20.32
N PHE A 407 -22.21 -29.66 -20.31
CA PHE A 407 -20.74 -29.66 -20.22
C PHE A 407 -20.26 -29.79 -18.77
N ALA A 408 -21.05 -29.34 -17.78
CA ALA A 408 -20.69 -29.38 -16.36
C ALA A 408 -21.21 -30.62 -15.61
N THR A 409 -22.31 -31.26 -16.06
CA THR A 409 -22.92 -32.40 -15.34
C THR A 409 -22.32 -33.78 -15.68
N GLY A 410 -21.21 -33.84 -16.42
CA GLY A 410 -20.55 -35.11 -16.79
C GLY A 410 -19.84 -35.85 -15.64
N HIS A 411 -19.72 -35.24 -14.45
CA HIS A 411 -18.89 -35.77 -13.35
C HIS A 411 -19.59 -35.83 -11.99
N LEU A 412 -20.78 -36.42 -11.92
CA LEU A 412 -21.35 -36.90 -10.65
C LEU A 412 -21.77 -38.36 -10.77
N ARG A 413 -20.91 -39.29 -10.32
CA ARG A 413 -21.31 -40.66 -9.97
C ARG A 413 -21.47 -40.74 -8.45
N SER A 414 -22.68 -41.08 -8.01
CA SER A 414 -23.02 -41.41 -6.63
C SER A 414 -22.28 -42.67 -6.15
N PRO A 415 -21.88 -42.77 -4.86
CA PRO A 415 -21.19 -43.93 -4.32
C PRO A 415 -22.19 -44.92 -3.74
N HIS A 416 -22.55 -45.98 -4.47
CA HIS A 416 -22.93 -47.27 -3.86
C HIS A 416 -22.96 -48.41 -4.89
N ASN A 417 -22.58 -49.60 -4.40
CA ASN A 417 -22.53 -50.92 -5.04
C ASN A 417 -21.28 -51.27 -5.87
N MET A 418 -20.23 -51.70 -5.15
CA MET A 418 -19.23 -52.62 -5.69
C MET A 418 -19.71 -54.07 -5.54
N ARG A 419 -19.95 -54.74 -6.67
CA ARG A 419 -19.82 -56.20 -6.79
C ARG A 419 -19.00 -56.52 -8.04
N ARG A 420 -17.90 -57.23 -7.84
CA ARG A 420 -16.90 -57.62 -8.85
C ARG A 420 -17.49 -58.57 -9.90
N GLY A 421 -17.13 -58.33 -11.16
CA GLY A 421 -17.15 -59.31 -12.25
C GLY A 421 -16.13 -58.88 -13.31
N PRO A 422 -15.24 -59.77 -13.78
CA PRO A 422 -14.25 -59.43 -14.80
C PRO A 422 -14.86 -59.64 -16.18
N ASN A 423 -14.71 -58.67 -17.08
CA ASN A 423 -14.54 -58.95 -18.51
C ASN A 423 -14.01 -57.72 -19.25
N ALA A 424 -12.99 -57.98 -20.08
CA ALA A 424 -12.33 -57.04 -20.93
C ALA A 424 -13.21 -56.64 -22.12
N SER A 425 -13.22 -55.35 -22.47
CA SER A 425 -13.29 -54.90 -23.87
C SER A 425 -12.84 -53.44 -23.98
N THR A 426 -11.93 -53.24 -24.92
CA THR A 426 -11.46 -52.00 -25.55
C THR A 426 -12.24 -50.73 -25.21
N GLY A 427 -11.67 -49.88 -24.36
CA GLY A 427 -12.16 -48.52 -24.11
C GLY A 427 -11.80 -47.57 -25.26
N PRO A 428 -12.64 -46.57 -25.57
CA PRO A 428 -12.28 -45.48 -26.47
C PRO A 428 -11.08 -44.72 -25.88
N ALA A 429 -10.18 -44.25 -26.75
CA ALA A 429 -9.03 -43.44 -26.34
C ALA A 429 -9.50 -42.32 -25.41
N ALA A 430 -9.07 -42.37 -24.15
CA ALA A 430 -9.39 -41.35 -23.17
C ALA A 430 -8.91 -40.00 -23.73
N ALA A 431 -9.82 -39.03 -23.82
CA ALA A 431 -9.44 -37.66 -24.11
C ALA A 431 -8.31 -37.27 -23.15
N PRO A 432 -7.23 -36.62 -23.63
CA PRO A 432 -6.12 -36.23 -22.76
C PRO A 432 -6.69 -35.44 -21.59
N ALA A 433 -6.40 -35.89 -20.37
CA ALA A 433 -6.82 -35.19 -19.16
C ALA A 433 -6.34 -33.74 -19.29
N ALA A 434 -7.27 -32.79 -19.22
CA ALA A 434 -6.94 -31.37 -19.29
C ALA A 434 -5.88 -31.09 -18.21
N THR A 435 -4.71 -30.63 -18.66
CA THR A 435 -3.63 -30.25 -17.75
C THR A 435 -4.15 -29.18 -16.79
N ALA A 436 -3.71 -29.19 -15.53
CA ALA A 436 -4.14 -28.20 -14.52
C ALA A 436 -3.93 -26.72 -14.94
N PHE A 437 -3.12 -26.48 -15.98
CA PHE A 437 -2.72 -25.16 -16.49
C PHE A 437 -3.28 -24.83 -17.88
N ASP A 438 -4.56 -25.12 -18.13
CA ASP A 438 -5.22 -24.61 -19.33
C ASP A 438 -5.43 -23.08 -19.24
N LEU A 439 -4.76 -22.33 -20.13
CA LEU A 439 -4.74 -20.87 -20.16
C LEU A 439 -5.96 -20.26 -20.88
N GLY A 440 -6.79 -21.09 -21.51
CA GLY A 440 -7.93 -20.62 -22.29
C GLY A 440 -7.54 -19.89 -23.57
N THR A 441 -8.46 -19.08 -24.08
CA THR A 441 -8.30 -18.37 -25.39
C THR A 441 -8.55 -16.87 -25.32
N SER A 442 -8.82 -16.36 -24.11
CA SER A 442 -9.07 -14.94 -23.87
C SER A 442 -7.86 -14.06 -24.26
N LEU A 443 -8.14 -12.90 -24.85
CA LEU A 443 -7.14 -11.85 -25.07
C LEU A 443 -6.93 -10.95 -23.83
N LEU A 444 -7.88 -10.98 -22.90
CA LEU A 444 -7.75 -10.36 -21.58
C LEU A 444 -7.19 -11.41 -20.61
N GLY A 445 -6.14 -11.06 -19.88
CA GLY A 445 -5.66 -11.88 -18.78
C GLY A 445 -6.55 -11.71 -17.55
N PRO A 446 -6.37 -12.56 -16.52
CA PRO A 446 -7.14 -12.46 -15.29
C PRO A 446 -7.00 -11.09 -14.60
N GLY A 447 -5.80 -10.50 -14.63
CA GLY A 447 -5.55 -9.17 -14.06
C GLY A 447 -6.32 -8.06 -14.76
N GLU A 448 -6.41 -8.10 -16.10
CA GLU A 448 -7.20 -7.10 -16.83
C GLU A 448 -8.70 -7.24 -16.56
N VAL A 449 -9.21 -8.47 -16.51
CA VAL A 449 -10.63 -8.73 -16.20
C VAL A 449 -10.96 -8.25 -14.79
N ALA A 450 -10.10 -8.51 -13.81
CA ALA A 450 -10.29 -8.05 -12.43
C ALA A 450 -10.39 -6.52 -12.34
N VAL A 451 -9.47 -5.78 -12.98
CA VAL A 451 -9.53 -4.31 -13.03
C VAL A 451 -10.83 -3.81 -13.64
N LEU A 452 -11.29 -4.43 -14.74
CA LEU A 452 -12.51 -4.01 -15.42
C LEU A 452 -13.76 -4.32 -14.59
N LEU A 453 -13.81 -5.49 -13.95
CA LEU A 453 -14.87 -5.84 -13.00
C LEU A 453 -14.92 -4.82 -11.87
N GLN A 454 -13.79 -4.58 -11.20
CA GLN A 454 -13.67 -3.61 -10.11
C GLN A 454 -14.11 -2.20 -10.55
N SER A 455 -13.73 -1.77 -11.75
CA SER A 455 -14.10 -0.44 -12.27
C SER A 455 -15.62 -0.24 -12.39
N GLY A 456 -16.35 -1.28 -12.82
CA GLY A 456 -17.82 -1.17 -12.90
C GLY A 456 -18.52 -1.45 -11.58
N LEU A 457 -17.93 -2.24 -10.67
CA LEU A 457 -18.44 -2.36 -9.29
C LEU A 457 -18.38 -1.03 -8.53
N ALA A 458 -17.35 -0.21 -8.79
CA ALA A 458 -17.17 1.11 -8.19
C ALA A 458 -17.97 2.24 -8.88
N ALA A 459 -18.70 1.96 -9.96
CA ALA A 459 -19.45 2.97 -10.70
C ALA A 459 -20.77 3.31 -10.00
N VAL A 460 -21.03 4.61 -9.78
CA VAL A 460 -22.29 5.12 -9.21
C VAL A 460 -22.85 6.22 -10.11
N PRO A 461 -24.09 6.09 -10.62
CA PRO A 461 -24.96 4.90 -10.57
C PRO A 461 -24.51 3.79 -11.54
N GLN A 462 -24.88 2.54 -11.25
CA GLN A 462 -24.69 1.40 -12.17
C GLN A 462 -25.75 1.42 -13.29
N GLY A 463 -25.56 2.30 -14.28
CA GLY A 463 -26.42 2.38 -15.46
C GLY A 463 -26.43 1.11 -16.31
N ARG A 464 -27.33 1.05 -17.29
CA ARG A 464 -27.53 -0.13 -18.16
C ARG A 464 -26.24 -0.63 -18.80
N GLU A 465 -25.39 0.27 -19.27
CA GLU A 465 -24.12 -0.03 -19.92
C GLU A 465 -23.15 -0.70 -18.94
N VAL A 466 -23.08 -0.23 -17.69
CA VAL A 466 -22.24 -0.82 -16.66
C VAL A 466 -22.71 -2.23 -16.33
N GLN A 467 -24.02 -2.43 -16.14
CA GLN A 467 -24.59 -3.75 -15.87
C GLN A 467 -24.33 -4.73 -17.02
N GLN A 468 -24.47 -4.27 -18.27
CA GLN A 468 -24.20 -5.09 -19.45
C GLN A 468 -22.71 -5.44 -19.56
N ASN A 469 -21.80 -4.50 -19.28
CA ASN A 469 -20.36 -4.75 -19.28
C ASN A 469 -19.96 -5.78 -18.21
N GLN A 470 -20.50 -5.65 -17.00
CA GLN A 470 -20.25 -6.59 -15.90
C GLN A 470 -20.71 -7.99 -16.25
N ARG A 471 -21.91 -8.11 -16.83
CA ARG A 471 -22.42 -9.38 -17.34
C ARG A 471 -21.50 -9.98 -18.41
N MET A 472 -21.08 -9.21 -19.40
CA MET A 472 -20.18 -9.67 -20.47
C MET A 472 -18.83 -10.15 -19.92
N LEU A 473 -18.29 -9.47 -18.89
CA LEU A 473 -17.07 -9.88 -18.20
C LEU A 473 -17.26 -11.18 -17.43
N LEU A 474 -18.39 -11.35 -16.74
CA LEU A 474 -18.71 -12.58 -16.02
C LEU A 474 -18.87 -13.76 -16.98
N GLU A 475 -19.62 -13.59 -18.07
CA GLU A 475 -19.78 -14.59 -19.13
C GLU A 475 -18.43 -14.96 -19.75
N LEU A 476 -17.58 -13.98 -20.08
CA LEU A 476 -16.22 -14.23 -20.57
C LEU A 476 -15.42 -15.08 -19.57
N THR A 477 -15.49 -14.72 -18.28
CA THR A 477 -14.74 -15.37 -17.21
C THR A 477 -15.14 -16.83 -17.05
N VAL A 478 -16.44 -17.14 -17.00
CA VAL A 478 -16.94 -18.51 -16.82
C VAL A 478 -16.84 -19.37 -18.08
N CYS A 479 -16.70 -18.76 -19.26
CA CYS A 479 -16.36 -19.47 -20.49
C CYS A 479 -14.87 -19.83 -20.60
N GLN A 480 -14.01 -19.34 -19.70
CA GLN A 480 -12.60 -19.76 -19.62
C GLN A 480 -12.44 -20.99 -18.71
N PRO A 481 -11.28 -21.69 -18.78
CA PRO A 481 -10.96 -22.78 -17.86
C PRO A 481 -11.03 -22.34 -16.39
N PRO A 482 -11.33 -23.26 -15.44
CA PRO A 482 -11.50 -22.92 -14.02
C PRO A 482 -10.32 -22.14 -13.40
N LEU A 483 -9.09 -22.41 -13.85
CA LEU A 483 -7.90 -21.68 -13.41
C LEU A 483 -7.98 -20.18 -13.70
N PHE A 484 -8.59 -19.79 -14.83
CA PHE A 484 -8.76 -18.38 -15.21
C PHE A 484 -9.71 -17.66 -14.25
N VAL A 485 -10.83 -18.29 -13.89
CA VAL A 485 -11.83 -17.75 -12.94
C VAL A 485 -11.19 -17.52 -11.57
N LYS A 486 -10.46 -18.53 -11.08
CA LYS A 486 -9.67 -18.43 -9.84
C LYS A 486 -8.64 -17.30 -9.94
N GLY A 487 -7.97 -17.16 -11.08
CA GLY A 487 -7.07 -16.05 -11.36
C GLY A 487 -7.75 -14.69 -11.26
N VAL A 488 -8.94 -14.52 -11.84
CA VAL A 488 -9.67 -13.24 -11.79
C VAL A 488 -10.01 -12.86 -10.35
N LEU A 489 -10.47 -13.82 -9.54
CA LEU A 489 -10.78 -13.60 -8.14
C LEU A 489 -9.53 -13.32 -7.30
N TYR A 490 -8.41 -14.00 -7.59
CA TYR A 490 -7.13 -13.70 -6.96
C TYR A 490 -6.67 -12.27 -7.29
N GLU A 491 -6.81 -11.81 -8.53
CA GLU A 491 -6.43 -10.42 -8.89
C GLU A 491 -7.39 -9.39 -8.27
N LEU A 492 -8.71 -9.68 -8.21
CA LEU A 492 -9.69 -8.85 -7.48
C LEU A 492 -9.38 -8.77 -5.97
N SER A 493 -8.75 -9.80 -5.42
CA SER A 493 -8.31 -9.84 -4.03
C SER A 493 -7.08 -8.97 -3.75
N ASN A 494 -6.55 -8.23 -4.73
CA ASN A 494 -5.28 -7.50 -4.57
C ASN A 494 -4.14 -8.42 -4.09
N ASN A 495 -3.81 -9.43 -4.89
CA ASN A 495 -2.74 -10.40 -4.63
C ASN A 495 -2.92 -11.28 -3.38
N GLY A 496 -4.17 -11.64 -3.04
CA GLY A 496 -4.51 -12.64 -2.02
C GLY A 496 -5.09 -12.07 -0.73
N SER A 497 -5.57 -10.82 -0.70
CA SER A 497 -6.29 -10.27 0.45
C SER A 497 -7.71 -10.84 0.50
N SER A 498 -7.97 -11.69 1.50
CA SER A 498 -9.32 -12.22 1.77
C SER A 498 -10.31 -11.08 2.03
N ARG A 499 -9.89 -10.02 2.73
CA ARG A 499 -10.68 -8.81 2.96
C ARG A 499 -11.06 -8.10 1.67
N ALA A 500 -10.08 -7.83 0.81
CA ALA A 500 -10.33 -7.14 -0.46
C ALA A 500 -11.23 -7.99 -1.35
N LEU A 501 -11.02 -9.31 -1.39
CA LEU A 501 -11.91 -10.22 -2.12
C LEU A 501 -13.31 -10.25 -1.52
N SER A 502 -13.44 -10.31 -0.20
CA SER A 502 -14.72 -10.31 0.49
C SER A 502 -15.54 -9.08 0.13
N ASN A 503 -14.93 -7.89 0.13
CA ASN A 503 -15.59 -6.65 -0.26
C ASN A 503 -16.03 -6.69 -1.73
N ASN A 504 -15.16 -7.13 -2.64
CA ASN A 504 -15.50 -7.28 -4.05
C ASN A 504 -16.59 -8.34 -4.27
N LEU A 505 -16.59 -9.43 -3.51
CA LEU A 505 -17.63 -10.47 -3.59
C LEU A 505 -18.96 -9.96 -3.06
N VAL A 506 -19.00 -9.16 -1.99
CA VAL A 506 -20.23 -8.50 -1.55
C VAL A 506 -20.81 -7.64 -2.70
N ALA A 507 -19.97 -6.85 -3.37
CA ALA A 507 -20.35 -6.07 -4.56
C ALA A 507 -20.78 -6.92 -5.76
N LEU A 508 -20.08 -8.02 -6.03
CA LEU A 508 -20.32 -8.86 -7.19
C LEU A 508 -21.57 -9.74 -7.03
N LEU A 509 -21.81 -10.28 -5.83
CA LEU A 509 -22.97 -11.12 -5.52
C LEU A 509 -24.28 -10.30 -5.47
N ASP A 510 -24.17 -9.01 -5.12
CA ASP A 510 -25.29 -8.06 -5.09
C ASP A 510 -25.35 -7.17 -6.35
N LEU A 511 -24.72 -7.58 -7.45
CA LEU A 511 -24.66 -6.81 -8.70
C LEU A 511 -26.09 -6.45 -9.19
N LYS A 512 -26.35 -5.15 -9.42
CA LYS A 512 -27.63 -4.70 -9.97
C LYS A 512 -27.79 -5.19 -11.41
N GLN A 513 -28.95 -5.76 -11.70
CA GLN A 513 -29.31 -6.31 -13.01
C GLN A 513 -30.75 -5.93 -13.41
N ASP A 514 -31.26 -4.83 -12.86
CA ASP A 514 -32.60 -4.31 -13.10
C ASP A 514 -32.77 -3.80 -14.54
N ALA A 515 -31.70 -3.28 -15.15
CA ALA A 515 -31.68 -2.86 -16.55
C ALA A 515 -31.46 -4.02 -17.55
N ILE A 516 -31.22 -5.24 -17.05
CA ILE A 516 -31.10 -6.46 -17.84
C ILE A 516 -32.44 -7.18 -17.88
N LEU A 517 -32.81 -7.69 -19.07
CA LEU A 517 -34.02 -8.48 -19.27
C LEU A 517 -34.08 -9.64 -18.28
N PRO A 518 -35.24 -9.92 -17.64
CA PRO A 518 -35.35 -10.92 -16.58
C PRO A 518 -34.77 -12.30 -16.94
N GLU A 519 -35.03 -12.78 -18.15
CA GLU A 519 -34.54 -14.06 -18.70
C GLU A 519 -33.02 -14.10 -18.93
N ALA A 520 -32.37 -12.93 -18.90
CA ALA A 520 -30.96 -12.75 -19.20
C ALA A 520 -30.16 -12.30 -17.96
N ARG A 521 -30.80 -12.24 -16.78
CA ARG A 521 -30.14 -11.98 -15.50
C ARG A 521 -29.33 -13.20 -15.06
N LEU A 522 -28.14 -12.95 -14.54
CA LEU A 522 -27.26 -13.98 -13.99
C LEU A 522 -27.52 -14.18 -12.50
N ASP A 523 -27.67 -15.43 -12.09
CA ASP A 523 -27.50 -15.80 -10.68
C ASP A 523 -26.01 -15.92 -10.37
N VAL A 524 -25.39 -14.81 -9.99
CA VAL A 524 -23.94 -14.73 -9.81
C VAL A 524 -23.46 -15.68 -8.71
N ALA A 525 -24.25 -15.85 -7.65
CA ALA A 525 -23.93 -16.77 -6.55
C ALA A 525 -23.92 -18.22 -7.01
N GLU A 526 -24.95 -18.68 -7.72
CA GLU A 526 -25.00 -20.04 -8.26
C GLU A 526 -23.93 -20.28 -9.32
N LEU A 527 -23.71 -19.28 -10.19
CA LEU A 527 -22.71 -19.32 -11.24
C LEU A 527 -21.31 -19.54 -10.66
N LEU A 528 -20.90 -18.69 -9.73
CA LEU A 528 -19.59 -18.79 -9.07
C LEU A 528 -19.50 -20.06 -8.22
N SER A 529 -20.57 -20.46 -7.53
CA SER A 529 -20.57 -21.70 -6.74
C SER A 529 -20.31 -22.93 -7.60
N THR A 530 -20.95 -22.98 -8.76
CA THR A 530 -20.82 -24.09 -9.71
C THR A 530 -19.40 -24.17 -10.29
N VAL A 531 -18.85 -23.02 -10.67
CA VAL A 531 -17.53 -22.94 -11.33
C VAL A 531 -16.38 -23.17 -10.35
N LEU A 532 -16.51 -22.68 -9.12
CA LEU A 532 -15.44 -22.75 -8.11
C LEU A 532 -15.53 -23.99 -7.23
N GLY A 533 -16.71 -24.60 -7.09
CA GLY A 533 -16.94 -25.65 -6.08
C GLY A 533 -17.02 -25.12 -4.65
N VAL A 534 -17.07 -23.79 -4.47
CA VAL A 534 -17.18 -23.11 -3.17
C VAL A 534 -18.56 -22.48 -3.05
N HIS A 535 -19.29 -22.76 -1.98
CA HIS A 535 -20.62 -22.18 -1.79
C HIS A 535 -20.57 -20.66 -1.62
N MET A 536 -21.19 -19.92 -2.55
CA MET A 536 -21.35 -18.48 -2.46
C MET A 536 -22.64 -18.14 -1.71
N PRO A 537 -22.57 -17.37 -0.62
CA PRO A 537 -23.75 -17.01 0.15
C PRO A 537 -24.65 -16.05 -0.63
N ARG A 538 -25.97 -16.21 -0.52
CA ARG A 538 -26.94 -15.25 -1.06
C ARG A 538 -27.38 -14.32 0.05
N ARG A 539 -27.31 -13.01 -0.17
CA ARG A 539 -27.71 -12.01 0.82
C ARG A 539 -29.11 -12.25 1.39
N ALA A 540 -30.07 -12.62 0.54
CA ALA A 540 -31.45 -12.88 0.92
C ALA A 540 -31.59 -13.94 2.03
N ASP A 541 -30.69 -14.92 2.09
CA ASP A 541 -30.70 -15.96 3.14
C ASP A 541 -30.33 -15.39 4.52
N PHE A 542 -29.60 -14.28 4.57
CA PHE A 542 -29.10 -13.68 5.81
C PHE A 542 -29.92 -12.47 6.27
N MET A 543 -30.79 -11.92 5.42
CA MET A 543 -31.70 -10.84 5.81
C MET A 543 -32.88 -11.39 6.64
N ALA A 544 -33.66 -10.50 7.26
CA ALA A 544 -34.86 -10.87 8.02
C ALA A 544 -35.79 -11.79 7.21
N GLY A 545 -36.19 -12.91 7.82
CA GLY A 545 -37.00 -13.96 7.16
C GLY A 545 -36.21 -14.98 6.34
N GLY A 546 -34.91 -14.77 6.13
CA GLY A 546 -34.03 -15.72 5.46
C GLY A 546 -33.66 -16.93 6.33
N SER A 547 -33.21 -18.01 5.67
CA SER A 547 -32.85 -19.29 6.33
C SER A 547 -31.67 -19.20 7.31
N GLN A 548 -30.87 -18.14 7.20
CA GLN A 548 -29.68 -17.85 8.00
C GLN A 548 -29.70 -16.45 8.61
N ALA A 549 -30.89 -15.91 8.93
CA ALA A 549 -31.05 -14.55 9.45
C ALA A 549 -30.21 -14.24 10.71
N SER A 550 -29.91 -15.26 11.54
CA SER A 550 -29.08 -15.16 12.74
C SER A 550 -27.56 -15.07 12.45
N ASN A 551 -27.12 -15.47 11.27
CA ASN A 551 -25.71 -15.45 10.86
C ASN A 551 -25.36 -14.11 10.18
N SER A 552 -24.07 -13.79 10.06
CA SER A 552 -23.62 -12.62 9.30
C SER A 552 -23.33 -13.00 7.84
N TYR A 553 -23.90 -12.24 6.90
CA TYR A 553 -23.61 -12.31 5.47
C TYR A 553 -22.16 -11.94 5.20
N VAL A 554 -21.67 -10.84 5.79
CA VAL A 554 -20.29 -10.38 5.62
C VAL A 554 -19.29 -11.44 6.08
N TYR A 555 -19.55 -12.08 7.23
CA TYR A 555 -18.73 -13.18 7.72
C TYR A 555 -18.74 -14.38 6.75
N SER A 556 -19.90 -14.77 6.25
CA SER A 556 -20.03 -15.89 5.29
C SER A 556 -19.33 -15.61 3.97
N VAL A 557 -19.41 -14.37 3.45
CA VAL A 557 -18.69 -13.97 2.24
C VAL A 557 -17.18 -13.97 2.49
N ASN A 558 -16.72 -13.48 3.64
CA ASN A 558 -15.30 -13.51 4.00
C ASN A 558 -14.77 -14.95 4.09
N ARG A 559 -15.55 -15.87 4.67
CA ARG A 559 -15.20 -17.30 4.69
C ARG A 559 -15.09 -17.89 3.29
N ALA A 560 -16.05 -17.59 2.40
CA ALA A 560 -15.99 -18.03 1.01
C ALA A 560 -14.77 -17.44 0.28
N ALA A 561 -14.46 -16.16 0.51
CA ALA A 561 -13.28 -15.50 -0.04
C ALA A 561 -11.98 -16.21 0.36
N THR A 562 -11.81 -16.53 1.65
CA THR A 562 -10.64 -17.28 2.15
C THR A 562 -10.52 -18.64 1.46
N GLN A 563 -11.61 -19.41 1.39
CA GLN A 563 -11.59 -20.73 0.74
C GLN A 563 -11.23 -20.64 -0.75
N VAL A 564 -11.75 -19.63 -1.46
CA VAL A 564 -11.38 -19.40 -2.87
C VAL A 564 -9.89 -19.11 -3.01
N LEU A 565 -9.31 -18.30 -2.13
CA LEU A 565 -7.88 -17.94 -2.18
C LEU A 565 -6.96 -19.11 -1.83
N GLU A 566 -7.35 -19.98 -0.90
CA GLU A 566 -6.65 -21.24 -0.61
C GLU A 566 -6.58 -22.13 -1.86
N GLU A 567 -7.62 -22.12 -2.70
CA GLU A 567 -7.65 -22.87 -3.95
C GLU A 567 -6.95 -22.18 -5.14
N CYS A 568 -6.42 -20.97 -4.97
CA CYS A 568 -5.75 -20.21 -6.04
C CYS A 568 -4.26 -20.55 -6.21
N GLU A 569 -3.71 -21.48 -5.43
CA GLU A 569 -2.27 -21.80 -5.41
C GLU A 569 -1.70 -22.10 -6.81
N ALA A 570 -2.41 -22.87 -7.64
CA ALA A 570 -1.99 -23.16 -9.00
C ALA A 570 -1.92 -21.90 -9.89
N TYR A 571 -2.87 -20.97 -9.74
CA TYR A 571 -2.82 -19.71 -10.48
C TYR A 571 -1.65 -18.85 -10.03
N VAL A 572 -1.40 -18.77 -8.72
CA VAL A 572 -0.25 -18.04 -8.16
C VAL A 572 1.07 -18.63 -8.67
N ALA A 573 1.17 -19.96 -8.72
CA ALA A 573 2.32 -20.67 -9.26
C ALA A 573 2.55 -20.33 -10.74
N LEU A 574 1.50 -20.34 -11.57
CA LEU A 574 1.56 -19.93 -12.97
C LEU A 574 1.95 -18.45 -13.12
N LYS A 575 1.34 -17.56 -12.34
CA LYS A 575 1.64 -16.13 -12.33
C LYS A 575 3.12 -15.91 -12.04
N HIS A 576 3.66 -16.54 -10.99
CA HIS A 576 5.08 -16.41 -10.64
C HIS A 576 6.00 -16.99 -11.71
N TRP A 577 5.66 -18.17 -12.23
CA TRP A 577 6.42 -18.80 -13.32
C TRP A 577 6.55 -17.90 -14.55
N LEU A 578 5.45 -17.23 -14.93
CA LEU A 578 5.40 -16.37 -16.11
C LEU A 578 5.97 -14.96 -15.86
N GLN A 579 5.78 -14.41 -14.66
CA GLN A 579 6.05 -12.99 -14.41
C GLN A 579 7.36 -12.73 -13.67
N ARG A 580 7.94 -13.73 -13.00
CA ARG A 580 9.13 -13.58 -12.16
C ARG A 580 10.25 -14.48 -12.66
N ALA A 581 11.36 -13.88 -13.06
CA ALA A 581 12.56 -14.63 -13.38
C ALA A 581 13.18 -15.15 -12.07
N GLU A 582 13.23 -16.47 -11.94
CA GLU A 582 13.99 -17.10 -10.88
C GLU A 582 15.47 -16.88 -11.14
N LEU A 583 16.14 -16.22 -10.20
CA LEU A 583 17.58 -16.10 -10.20
C LEU A 583 18.22 -17.26 -9.44
N PRO A 584 19.33 -17.83 -9.96
CA PRO A 584 20.09 -18.82 -9.22
C PRO A 584 20.63 -18.20 -7.93
N MET A 585 20.27 -18.79 -6.79
CA MET A 585 20.80 -18.41 -5.49
C MET A 585 21.87 -19.42 -5.09
N SER A 586 23.12 -18.96 -4.93
CA SER A 586 24.17 -19.78 -4.33
C SER A 586 24.05 -19.70 -2.80
N LEU A 587 23.56 -20.76 -2.17
CA LEU A 587 23.64 -20.90 -0.71
C LEU A 587 25.02 -21.33 -0.24
N GLU A 588 25.78 -22.00 -1.12
CA GLU A 588 27.18 -22.33 -0.89
C GLU A 588 27.98 -21.04 -0.87
N GLN A 589 28.62 -20.78 0.26
CA GLN A 589 29.64 -19.74 0.36
C GLN A 589 30.78 -20.14 -0.57
N ALA A 590 31.07 -19.30 -1.55
CA ALA A 590 32.24 -19.51 -2.38
C ALA A 590 33.46 -19.54 -1.46
N LEU A 591 34.25 -20.61 -1.50
CA LEU A 591 35.53 -20.62 -0.79
C LEU A 591 36.38 -19.48 -1.34
N PRO A 592 36.92 -18.60 -0.48
CA PRO A 592 37.78 -17.53 -0.94
C PRO A 592 38.98 -18.14 -1.65
N VAL A 593 39.31 -17.60 -2.83
CA VAL A 593 40.56 -17.95 -3.50
C VAL A 593 41.75 -17.60 -2.58
N PRO A 594 42.90 -18.29 -2.65
CA PRO A 594 44.01 -18.09 -1.71
C PRO A 594 44.53 -16.66 -1.58
N SER A 595 44.34 -15.81 -2.61
CA SER A 595 44.64 -14.38 -2.54
C SER A 595 43.61 -13.59 -1.73
N ALA A 596 42.33 -13.90 -1.87
CA ALA A 596 41.26 -13.28 -1.10
C ALA A 596 41.32 -13.72 0.38
N GLN A 597 41.62 -15.00 0.64
CA GLN A 597 41.80 -15.52 1.99
C GLN A 597 42.88 -14.76 2.78
N ARG A 598 44.02 -14.48 2.15
CA ARG A 598 45.09 -13.66 2.75
C ARG A 598 44.64 -12.23 3.09
N LEU A 599 43.75 -11.65 2.29
CA LEU A 599 43.20 -10.32 2.57
C LEU A 599 42.21 -10.36 3.74
N VAL A 600 41.39 -11.41 3.82
CA VAL A 600 40.46 -11.65 4.94
C VAL A 600 41.24 -11.81 6.25
N GLU A 601 42.27 -12.65 6.27
CA GLU A 601 43.15 -12.86 7.44
C GLU A 601 43.85 -11.56 7.86
N ALA A 602 44.34 -10.78 6.88
CA ALA A 602 44.96 -9.49 7.17
C ALA A 602 43.98 -8.45 7.72
N ALA A 603 42.71 -8.49 7.30
CA ALA A 603 41.66 -7.61 7.80
C ALA A 603 41.24 -7.99 9.23
N GLU A 604 41.11 -9.29 9.51
CA GLU A 604 40.81 -9.79 10.85
C GLU A 604 41.94 -9.45 11.83
N LEU A 605 43.21 -9.67 11.44
CA LEU A 605 44.37 -9.29 12.25
C LEU A 605 44.43 -7.78 12.52
N ALA A 606 44.24 -6.95 11.49
CA ALA A 606 44.26 -5.49 11.66
C ALA A 606 43.13 -5.01 12.59
N THR A 607 41.97 -5.67 12.56
CA THR A 607 40.85 -5.39 13.47
C THR A 607 41.22 -5.72 14.91
N GLN A 608 41.83 -6.89 15.15
CA GLN A 608 42.30 -7.30 16.48
C GLN A 608 43.38 -6.37 17.03
N GLU A 609 44.34 -5.95 16.19
CA GLU A 609 45.38 -4.98 16.58
C GLU A 609 44.80 -3.61 16.93
N ALA A 610 43.79 -3.15 16.19
CA ALA A 610 43.10 -1.90 16.46
C ALA A 610 42.28 -1.95 17.76
N ASP A 611 41.56 -3.05 17.99
CA ASP A 611 40.83 -3.31 19.24
C ASP A 611 41.79 -3.33 20.45
N ALA A 612 42.94 -4.01 20.33
CA ALA A 612 43.94 -4.06 21.39
C ALA A 612 44.53 -2.67 21.72
N ALA A 613 44.86 -1.87 20.69
CA ALA A 613 45.35 -0.51 20.88
C ALA A 613 44.27 0.40 21.49
N GLY A 614 43.01 0.25 21.06
CA GLY A 614 41.87 0.95 21.62
C GLY A 614 41.66 0.63 23.10
N ALA A 615 41.74 -0.64 23.49
CA ALA A 615 41.60 -1.07 24.88
C ALA A 615 42.71 -0.50 25.78
N ILE A 616 43.96 -0.48 25.31
CA ILE A 616 45.08 0.15 26.02
C ILE A 616 44.81 1.64 26.25
N TRP A 617 44.36 2.35 25.21
CA TRP A 617 44.00 3.76 25.33
C TRP A 617 42.86 3.98 26.34
N LEU A 618 41.80 3.18 26.27
CA LEU A 618 40.65 3.32 27.16
C LEU A 618 41.04 3.08 28.63
N GLN A 619 41.93 2.10 28.88
CA GLN A 619 42.49 1.86 30.22
C GLN A 619 43.33 3.04 30.72
N GLN A 620 44.13 3.66 29.86
CA GLN A 620 44.96 4.84 30.21
C GLN A 620 44.13 6.09 30.46
N ARG A 621 43.01 6.26 29.73
CA ARG A 621 42.08 7.39 29.91
C ARG A 621 41.43 7.38 31.30
N GLY A 622 41.14 6.19 31.82
CA GLY A 622 40.35 6.03 33.03
C GLY A 622 38.84 6.32 32.81
N PRO A 623 38.04 6.18 33.88
CA PRO A 623 36.61 6.47 33.83
C PRO A 623 36.34 7.97 33.68
N VAL A 624 35.31 8.33 32.92
CA VAL A 624 34.88 9.73 32.77
C VAL A 624 34.26 10.24 34.07
N TRP A 625 33.47 9.39 34.71
CA TRP A 625 32.73 9.67 35.93
C TRP A 625 33.40 8.97 37.12
N TYR A 626 33.68 9.72 38.18
CA TYR A 626 34.16 9.18 39.45
C TYR A 626 33.33 9.76 40.59
N GLU A 627 32.62 8.91 41.33
CA GLU A 627 31.72 9.32 42.45
C GLU A 627 30.71 10.43 42.09
N GLY A 628 30.18 10.42 40.85
CA GLY A 628 29.23 11.42 40.37
C GLY A 628 29.84 12.77 40.02
N VAL A 629 31.16 12.94 40.16
CA VAL A 629 31.89 14.13 39.73
C VAL A 629 32.57 13.86 38.39
N LEU A 630 32.49 14.83 37.48
CA LEU A 630 33.27 14.86 36.25
C LEU A 630 34.76 14.82 36.63
N SER A 631 35.44 13.72 36.29
CA SER A 631 36.87 13.59 36.55
C SER A 631 37.59 14.75 35.86
N SER A 632 38.47 15.45 36.59
CA SER A 632 39.25 16.55 36.01
C SER A 632 40.01 16.01 34.79
N PRO A 633 39.97 16.69 33.63
CA PRO A 633 40.54 16.15 32.41
C PRO A 633 42.04 15.89 32.60
N HIS A 634 42.42 14.63 32.82
CA HIS A 634 43.79 14.16 32.60
C HIS A 634 44.11 14.12 31.09
N ALA A 635 43.67 15.14 30.34
CA ALA A 635 43.61 15.20 28.89
C ALA A 635 44.97 15.07 28.19
N GLU A 636 46.07 15.20 28.93
CA GLU A 636 47.43 15.01 28.43
C GLU A 636 47.87 13.53 28.43
N GLN A 637 47.40 12.72 29.39
CA GLN A 637 47.79 11.31 29.49
C GLN A 637 46.99 10.48 28.47
N GLY A 638 47.71 9.81 27.56
CA GLY A 638 47.10 8.93 26.55
C GLY A 638 46.82 9.55 25.18
N LYS A 639 47.19 10.82 24.91
CA LYS A 639 47.05 11.42 23.56
C LYS A 639 47.71 10.57 22.46
N GLY A 640 48.93 10.08 22.72
CA GLY A 640 49.65 9.20 21.78
C GLY A 640 48.96 7.85 21.58
N ALA A 641 48.43 7.25 22.64
CA ALA A 641 47.67 6.01 22.55
C ALA A 641 46.36 6.18 21.78
N ARG A 642 45.65 7.31 21.98
CA ARG A 642 44.44 7.67 21.21
C ARG A 642 44.75 7.74 19.72
N ALA A 643 45.76 8.53 19.35
CA ALA A 643 46.16 8.72 17.96
C ALA A 643 46.57 7.39 17.32
N ARG A 644 47.32 6.55 18.05
CA ARG A 644 47.70 5.22 17.59
C ARG A 644 46.50 4.29 17.37
N ALA A 645 45.52 4.30 18.27
CA ALA A 645 44.30 3.52 18.10
C ALA A 645 43.50 3.98 16.86
N GLN A 646 43.33 5.29 16.67
CA GLN A 646 42.64 5.86 15.50
C GLN A 646 43.35 5.50 14.18
N GLU A 647 44.68 5.56 14.16
CA GLU A 647 45.50 5.13 13.02
C GLU A 647 45.25 3.64 12.70
N LEU A 648 45.30 2.78 13.71
CA LEU A 648 45.11 1.33 13.51
C LEU A 648 43.69 0.98 13.06
N TYR A 649 42.66 1.65 13.58
CA TYR A 649 41.29 1.48 13.05
C TYR A 649 41.18 1.93 11.59
N THR A 650 41.85 3.02 11.23
CA THR A 650 41.90 3.46 9.82
C THR A 650 42.54 2.40 8.93
N VAL A 651 43.62 1.76 9.39
CA VAL A 651 44.24 0.62 8.69
C VAL A 651 43.28 -0.57 8.62
N ALA A 652 42.59 -0.91 9.71
CA ALA A 652 41.60 -1.99 9.74
C ALA A 652 40.48 -1.75 8.70
N PHE A 653 39.92 -0.53 8.62
CA PHE A 653 38.91 -0.18 7.62
C PHE A 653 39.40 -0.38 6.18
N GLN A 654 40.65 0.02 5.89
CA GLN A 654 41.26 -0.17 4.56
C GLN A 654 41.47 -1.66 4.23
N LYS A 655 41.91 -2.47 5.20
CA LYS A 655 42.09 -3.91 5.02
C LYS A 655 40.75 -4.62 4.83
N CYS A 656 39.75 -4.27 5.62
CA CYS A 656 38.37 -4.74 5.46
C CYS A 656 37.79 -4.37 4.09
N THR A 657 38.02 -3.14 3.61
CA THR A 657 37.64 -2.71 2.26
C THR A 657 38.29 -3.58 1.18
N ALA A 658 39.60 -3.82 1.29
CA ALA A 658 40.32 -4.66 0.34
C ALA A 658 39.84 -6.12 0.37
N ALA A 659 39.57 -6.66 1.57
CA ALA A 659 39.03 -8.00 1.76
C ALA A 659 37.62 -8.13 1.18
N LEU A 660 36.72 -7.17 1.47
CA LEU A 660 35.35 -7.16 0.97
C LEU A 660 35.29 -7.07 -0.56
N LYS A 661 36.16 -6.25 -1.16
CA LYS A 661 36.29 -6.15 -2.62
C LYS A 661 36.77 -7.46 -3.25
N ALA A 662 37.64 -8.20 -2.57
CA ALA A 662 38.15 -9.50 -3.02
C ALA A 662 37.18 -10.67 -2.73
N HIS A 663 36.36 -10.55 -1.68
CA HIS A 663 35.44 -11.58 -1.20
C HIS A 663 34.16 -10.95 -0.61
N PRO A 664 33.14 -10.67 -1.43
CA PRO A 664 31.89 -10.05 -0.97
C PRO A 664 31.14 -10.83 0.11
N GLU A 665 31.33 -12.15 0.17
CA GLU A 665 30.74 -13.03 1.19
C GLU A 665 31.27 -12.74 2.60
N LEU A 666 32.29 -11.88 2.74
CA LEU A 666 32.76 -11.35 4.02
C LEU A 666 31.62 -10.72 4.84
N LEU A 667 30.60 -10.14 4.20
CA LEU A 667 29.40 -9.61 4.87
C LEU A 667 28.66 -10.66 5.73
N THR A 668 28.89 -11.94 5.46
CA THR A 668 28.21 -13.05 6.14
C THR A 668 29.02 -13.63 7.29
N THR A 669 30.28 -13.19 7.50
CA THR A 669 31.12 -13.74 8.56
C THR A 669 30.79 -13.10 9.92
N PRO A 670 30.72 -13.88 11.01
CA PRO A 670 30.33 -13.34 12.32
C PRO A 670 31.24 -12.22 12.84
N TRP A 671 32.56 -12.35 12.68
CA TRP A 671 33.52 -11.36 13.17
C TRP A 671 33.37 -10.02 12.43
N PHE A 672 33.14 -10.06 11.11
CA PHE A 672 32.98 -8.85 10.31
C PHE A 672 31.66 -8.16 10.62
N LYS A 673 30.59 -8.93 10.85
CA LYS A 673 29.29 -8.40 11.28
C LYS A 673 29.36 -7.71 12.65
N ASP A 674 30.06 -8.30 13.62
CA ASP A 674 30.29 -7.65 14.91
C ASP A 674 31.11 -6.37 14.76
N PHE A 675 32.19 -6.39 13.97
CA PHE A 675 32.99 -5.20 13.72
C PHE A 675 32.20 -4.10 12.98
N TRP A 676 31.37 -4.47 12.00
CA TRP A 676 30.49 -3.56 11.28
C TRP A 676 29.46 -2.92 12.21
N SER A 677 28.72 -3.72 13.00
CA SER A 677 27.66 -3.21 13.86
C SER A 677 28.20 -2.26 14.93
N ARG A 678 29.33 -2.60 15.56
CA ARG A 678 30.06 -1.72 16.48
C ARG A 678 30.45 -0.38 15.83
N ASN A 679 30.93 -0.42 14.58
CA ASN A 679 31.28 0.80 13.84
C ASN A 679 30.06 1.63 13.43
N TYR A 680 28.96 0.99 13.04
CA TYR A 680 27.72 1.68 12.72
C TYR A 680 27.15 2.41 13.94
N ASP A 681 27.13 1.74 15.10
CA ASP A 681 26.68 2.34 16.35
C ASP A 681 27.64 3.45 16.82
N ALA A 682 28.96 3.30 16.63
CA ALA A 682 29.93 4.38 16.88
C ALA A 682 29.71 5.60 15.99
N LEU A 683 29.38 5.38 14.71
CA LEU A 683 29.00 6.46 13.78
C LEU A 683 27.66 7.10 14.16
N MET A 684 26.72 6.34 14.73
CA MET A 684 25.47 6.87 15.22
C MET A 684 25.70 7.85 16.39
N ILE A 685 26.51 7.45 17.37
CA ILE A 685 26.91 8.33 18.46
C ILE A 685 27.69 9.54 17.94
N GLN A 686 28.65 9.34 17.03
CA GLN A 686 29.40 10.43 16.42
C GLN A 686 28.49 11.43 15.71
N SER A 687 27.50 10.96 14.94
CA SER A 687 26.52 11.84 14.28
C SER A 687 25.76 12.69 15.29
N VAL A 688 25.30 12.11 16.41
CA VAL A 688 24.58 12.87 17.44
C VAL A 688 25.51 13.82 18.22
N VAL A 689 26.77 13.43 18.47
CA VAL A 689 27.79 14.31 19.06
C VAL A 689 27.97 15.56 18.19
N ARG A 690 28.10 15.41 16.87
CA ARG A 690 28.22 16.55 15.95
C ARG A 690 26.95 17.40 15.94
N ASN A 691 25.78 16.77 15.93
CA ASN A 691 24.50 17.50 16.03
C ASN A 691 24.37 18.31 17.32
N VAL A 692 24.84 17.79 18.46
CA VAL A 692 24.89 18.54 19.73
C VAL A 692 25.87 19.70 19.64
N GLN A 693 27.07 19.48 19.11
CA GLN A 693 28.10 20.52 19.00
C GLN A 693 27.64 21.67 18.09
N GLU A 694 26.99 21.36 16.97
CA GLU A 694 26.49 22.32 15.99
C GLU A 694 25.05 22.81 16.28
N ASP A 695 24.40 22.23 17.28
CA ASP A 695 22.98 22.40 17.62
C ASP A 695 22.02 22.20 16.44
N VAL A 696 22.29 21.17 15.64
CA VAL A 696 21.44 20.76 14.51
C VAL A 696 20.08 20.33 15.04
N ASP A 697 19.00 20.83 14.42
CA ASP A 697 17.62 20.47 14.74
C ASP A 697 17.30 20.50 16.26
N THR A 698 17.80 21.51 16.99
CA THR A 698 17.61 21.68 18.45
C THR A 698 18.03 20.46 19.28
N THR A 699 19.02 19.70 18.80
CA THR A 699 19.48 18.46 19.45
C THR A 699 19.92 18.68 20.90
N ARG A 700 20.46 19.86 21.26
CA ARG A 700 20.82 20.16 22.67
C ARG A 700 19.61 20.12 23.59
N GLN A 701 18.50 20.73 23.16
CA GLN A 701 17.24 20.70 23.89
C GLN A 701 16.73 19.27 24.04
N TRP A 702 16.78 18.49 22.97
CA TRP A 702 16.38 17.08 23.00
C TRP A 702 17.21 16.27 24.00
N VAL A 703 18.54 16.30 23.93
CA VAL A 703 19.39 15.57 24.88
C VAL A 703 19.12 16.04 26.32
N SER A 704 18.98 17.35 26.55
CA SER A 704 18.65 17.90 27.86
C SER A 704 17.31 17.38 28.41
N ALA A 705 16.28 17.32 27.58
CA ALA A 705 14.98 16.79 27.96
C ALA A 705 15.04 15.29 28.31
N GLN A 706 15.74 14.50 27.50
CA GLN A 706 15.83 13.05 27.67
C GLN A 706 16.70 12.65 28.88
N LEU A 707 17.78 13.38 29.18
CA LEU A 707 18.64 13.09 30.33
C LEU A 707 17.93 13.21 31.69
N ARG A 708 16.82 13.95 31.78
CA ARG A 708 15.98 14.04 32.99
C ARG A 708 15.35 12.70 33.38
N PHE A 709 15.18 11.81 32.40
CA PHE A 709 14.55 10.51 32.56
C PHE A 709 15.50 9.33 32.34
N ALA A 710 16.76 9.62 31.96
CA ALA A 710 17.79 8.61 31.84
C ALA A 710 17.92 7.82 33.17
N PRO A 711 17.95 6.48 33.11
CA PRO A 711 18.03 5.67 34.32
C PRO A 711 19.30 6.01 35.11
N LYS A 712 19.15 6.26 36.40
CA LYS A 712 20.30 6.42 37.31
C LYS A 712 20.96 5.06 37.46
N GLY A 713 22.01 4.81 36.69
CA GLY A 713 22.80 3.58 36.72
C GLY A 713 23.92 3.63 37.76
N LYS A 714 24.71 2.56 37.83
CA LYS A 714 25.93 2.52 38.68
C LYS A 714 26.99 3.53 38.24
N THR A 715 27.01 3.88 36.95
CA THR A 715 28.02 4.75 36.33
C THR A 715 27.51 6.17 36.04
N TYR A 716 26.19 6.32 35.82
CA TYR A 716 25.56 7.61 35.60
C TYR A 716 24.72 7.99 36.83
N HIS A 717 25.21 8.94 37.63
CA HIS A 717 24.55 9.38 38.88
C HIS A 717 23.42 10.40 38.67
N GLY A 718 23.12 10.73 37.41
CA GLY A 718 22.22 11.83 37.06
C GLY A 718 22.95 13.17 37.10
N VAL A 719 22.51 14.08 36.23
CA VAL A 719 22.90 15.47 36.29
C VAL A 719 21.74 16.21 36.99
N GLU A 720 21.82 16.39 38.31
CA GLU A 720 20.69 16.93 39.13
C GLU A 720 20.27 18.34 38.70
N GLU A 721 21.21 19.12 38.16
CA GLU A 721 20.95 20.29 37.34
C GLU A 721 21.75 20.10 36.05
N VAL A 722 21.09 19.82 34.92
CA VAL A 722 21.71 19.98 33.59
C VAL A 722 22.01 21.47 33.43
N SER A 723 23.04 21.93 34.13
CA SER A 723 23.41 23.33 34.18
C SER A 723 23.81 23.75 32.78
N ASP A 724 23.70 25.04 32.50
CA ASP A 724 24.26 25.68 31.31
C ASP A 724 25.74 25.29 31.06
N ALA A 725 26.44 24.67 32.02
CA ALA A 725 27.80 24.14 31.85
C ALA A 725 27.92 22.91 30.93
N LEU A 726 26.88 22.06 30.80
CA LEU A 726 26.90 20.92 29.86
C LEU A 726 26.71 21.42 28.41
N TRP A 727 26.01 22.54 28.27
CA TRP A 727 25.68 23.22 26.99
C TRP A 727 26.51 24.47 26.73
N ALA A 728 27.46 24.78 27.61
CA ALA A 728 28.46 25.81 27.38
C ALA A 728 29.12 25.51 26.02
N PRO A 729 29.61 26.51 25.27
CA PRO A 729 30.13 26.34 23.91
C PRO A 729 31.23 25.28 23.78
N PHE A 730 31.77 24.77 24.89
CA PHE A 730 32.63 23.61 24.97
C PHE A 730 32.11 22.65 26.06
N PRO A 731 31.49 21.50 25.73
CA PRO A 731 31.22 20.48 26.74
C PRO A 731 32.55 20.06 27.40
N PRO A 732 32.56 19.70 28.70
CA PRO A 732 33.81 19.48 29.44
C PRO A 732 34.69 18.36 28.83
N SER A 733 34.11 17.42 28.07
CA SER A 733 34.81 16.56 27.11
C SER A 733 33.84 15.84 26.16
N GLU A 734 34.29 15.46 24.94
CA GLU A 734 33.50 14.58 24.04
C GLU A 734 33.16 13.25 24.70
N ALA A 735 34.05 12.70 25.53
CA ALA A 735 33.85 11.46 26.27
C ALA A 735 32.64 11.52 27.21
N CYS A 736 32.47 12.65 27.92
CA CYS A 736 31.31 12.89 28.77
C CYS A 736 30.02 12.92 27.95
N LEU A 737 30.04 13.61 26.81
CA LEU A 737 28.88 13.66 25.92
C LEU A 737 28.53 12.27 25.36
N VAL A 738 29.53 11.47 24.98
CA VAL A 738 29.32 10.07 24.55
C VAL A 738 28.61 9.28 25.65
N ASP A 739 29.08 9.32 26.89
CA ASP A 739 28.46 8.59 28.00
C ASP A 739 27.01 9.04 28.25
N CYS A 740 26.71 10.34 28.18
CA CYS A 740 25.34 10.85 28.25
C CYS A 740 24.47 10.34 27.09
N LEU A 741 25.00 10.34 25.87
CA LEU A 741 24.28 9.86 24.69
C LEU A 741 24.05 8.36 24.73
N LEU A 742 24.96 7.57 25.33
CA LEU A 742 24.73 6.14 25.55
C LEU A 742 23.50 5.91 26.43
N GLU A 743 23.32 6.73 27.47
CA GLU A 743 22.10 6.67 28.28
C GLU A 743 20.87 7.06 27.47
N VAL A 744 20.91 8.14 26.70
CA VAL A 744 19.72 8.65 25.99
C VAL A 744 19.32 7.75 24.83
N LEU A 745 20.28 7.23 24.06
CA LEU A 745 20.01 6.58 22.77
C LEU A 745 19.70 5.10 22.89
N TYR A 746 20.38 4.33 23.74
CA TYR A 746 20.27 2.87 23.71
C TYR A 746 19.34 2.32 24.80
N PHE A 747 18.39 1.48 24.40
CA PHE A 747 17.34 0.95 25.28
C PHE A 747 17.86 -0.09 26.28
N PHE A 748 18.65 -1.08 25.82
CA PHE A 748 19.14 -2.15 26.68
C PHE A 748 20.36 -1.72 27.51
N GLU A 749 20.34 -2.06 28.80
CA GLU A 749 21.46 -1.78 29.71
C GLU A 749 22.74 -2.51 29.28
N ALA A 750 22.63 -3.74 28.80
CA ALA A 750 23.75 -4.53 28.30
C ALA A 750 24.47 -3.85 27.12
N ASP A 751 23.72 -3.22 26.20
CA ASP A 751 24.30 -2.49 25.07
C ASP A 751 25.04 -1.23 25.58
N ARG A 752 24.45 -0.50 26.54
CA ARG A 752 25.11 0.66 27.16
C ARG A 752 26.41 0.27 27.87
N GLU A 753 26.41 -0.82 28.63
CA GLU A 753 27.61 -1.34 29.30
C GLU A 753 28.67 -1.83 28.31
N LYS A 754 28.26 -2.55 27.27
CA LYS A 754 29.15 -2.97 26.17
C LYS A 754 29.82 -1.75 25.55
N TYR A 755 29.05 -0.73 25.19
CA TYR A 755 29.55 0.45 24.46
C TYR A 755 30.33 1.45 25.29
N ARG A 756 30.09 1.54 26.61
CA ARG A 756 30.99 2.29 27.50
C ARG A 756 32.42 1.71 27.51
N ASN A 757 32.52 0.39 27.34
CA ASN A 757 33.80 -0.33 27.32
C ASN A 757 34.35 -0.55 25.90
N ASP A 758 33.64 -0.09 24.86
CA ASP A 758 34.07 -0.24 23.48
C ASP A 758 34.92 0.97 23.05
N PRO A 759 36.22 0.79 22.72
CA PRO A 759 37.05 1.89 22.29
C PRO A 759 36.55 2.58 21.01
N LEU A 760 35.92 1.87 20.07
CA LEU A 760 35.37 2.49 18.85
C LEU A 760 34.36 3.58 19.16
N MET A 761 33.49 3.31 20.14
CA MET A 761 32.44 4.22 20.57
C MET A 761 33.02 5.50 21.18
N GLN A 762 34.05 5.34 22.00
CA GLN A 762 34.66 6.41 22.79
C GLN A 762 35.67 7.24 21.98
N LEU A 763 36.22 6.71 20.89
CA LEU A 763 37.20 7.41 20.06
C LEU A 763 36.58 8.52 19.19
N VAL A 764 35.28 8.41 18.87
CA VAL A 764 34.53 9.33 18.00
C VAL A 764 35.30 9.61 16.71
N ILE A 765 35.68 8.54 16.00
CA ILE A 765 36.44 8.65 14.75
C ILE A 765 35.50 9.23 13.70
N ASP A 766 35.82 10.39 13.13
CA ASP A 766 35.06 10.99 12.03
C ASP A 766 35.31 10.24 10.71
N GLU A 767 34.28 10.15 9.87
CA GLU A 767 34.49 9.80 8.47
C GLU A 767 35.21 10.95 7.75
N PRO A 768 36.29 10.68 6.98
CA PRO A 768 37.02 11.73 6.26
C PRO A 768 36.10 12.60 5.39
N PRO A 769 36.29 13.93 5.40
CA PRO A 769 35.47 14.82 4.59
C PRO A 769 35.70 14.54 3.10
N GLY A 770 34.63 14.65 2.30
CA GLY A 770 34.70 14.42 0.87
C GLY A 770 33.36 14.04 0.29
N HIS A 771 33.27 14.10 -1.04
CA HIS A 771 32.08 13.63 -1.76
C HIS A 771 32.22 12.14 -2.09
N VAL A 772 31.10 11.45 -2.18
CA VAL A 772 31.01 10.05 -2.61
C VAL A 772 30.22 9.94 -3.91
N ASN A 773 30.46 8.87 -4.67
CA ASN A 773 29.71 8.57 -5.89
C ASN A 773 28.47 7.73 -5.56
N PHE A 774 27.42 8.37 -5.03
CA PHE A 774 26.26 7.64 -4.53
C PHE A 774 24.95 8.44 -4.62
N SER A 775 23.86 7.72 -4.89
CA SER A 775 22.49 8.24 -4.82
C SER A 775 21.64 7.40 -3.87
N ILE A 776 20.73 8.06 -3.16
CA ILE A 776 19.74 7.42 -2.29
C ILE A 776 18.39 7.45 -2.98
N VAL A 777 17.68 6.33 -3.00
CA VAL A 777 16.24 6.30 -3.27
C VAL A 777 15.49 6.18 -1.95
N SER A 778 14.76 7.23 -1.60
CA SER A 778 13.96 7.33 -0.39
C SER A 778 12.56 6.77 -0.65
N ALA A 779 12.20 5.71 0.09
CA ALA A 779 10.89 5.06 0.06
C ALA A 779 10.21 5.28 1.42
N MET A 780 9.18 6.14 1.41
CA MET A 780 8.57 6.62 2.65
C MET A 780 7.26 5.89 2.98
N GLY A 781 6.86 6.05 4.23
CA GLY A 781 5.78 5.30 4.86
C GLY A 781 4.39 5.89 4.64
N VAL A 782 3.42 5.36 5.39
CA VAL A 782 1.96 5.61 5.25
C VAL A 782 1.54 7.05 5.47
N ILE A 783 2.37 7.90 6.08
CA ILE A 783 1.93 9.20 6.59
C ILE A 783 2.16 10.31 5.58
N THR A 784 2.90 10.06 4.48
CA THR A 784 3.50 11.14 3.71
C THR A 784 3.24 11.02 2.21
N ASP A 785 2.94 12.17 1.59
CA ASP A 785 2.45 12.24 0.22
C ASP A 785 3.60 12.22 -0.80
N GLY A 786 4.13 11.03 -1.06
CA GLY A 786 4.97 10.74 -2.22
C GLY A 786 6.10 11.72 -2.42
N ALA A 787 6.18 12.28 -3.62
CA ALA A 787 7.23 13.22 -3.99
C ALA A 787 7.23 14.52 -3.15
N ALA A 788 6.11 14.86 -2.51
CA ALA A 788 5.95 16.07 -1.69
C ALA A 788 6.28 15.87 -0.20
N GLY A 789 6.55 14.62 0.24
CA GLY A 789 6.92 14.35 1.63
C GLY A 789 8.16 15.13 2.08
N THR A 790 8.20 15.51 3.35
CA THR A 790 9.24 16.34 3.96
C THR A 790 10.13 15.55 4.94
N GLU A 791 9.90 14.23 5.07
CA GLU A 791 10.56 13.41 6.09
C GLU A 791 12.08 13.43 5.87
N MET A 792 12.83 13.79 6.91
CA MET A 792 14.29 13.91 6.82
C MET A 792 14.79 14.85 5.71
N ALA A 793 13.97 15.77 5.17
CA ALA A 793 14.38 16.65 4.08
C ALA A 793 15.61 17.50 4.44
N ALA A 794 15.65 18.04 5.66
CA ALA A 794 16.80 18.76 6.19
C ALA A 794 18.06 17.89 6.29
N THR A 795 17.91 16.63 6.74
CA THR A 795 19.00 15.65 6.78
C THR A 795 19.54 15.35 5.38
N TYR A 796 18.66 15.14 4.39
CA TYR A 796 19.11 14.90 3.01
C TYR A 796 19.82 16.12 2.41
N ALA A 797 19.34 17.33 2.67
CA ALA A 797 20.00 18.55 2.22
C ALA A 797 21.41 18.70 2.84
N ARG A 798 21.56 18.39 4.14
CA ARG A 798 22.87 18.35 4.79
C ARG A 798 23.77 17.26 4.22
N LEU A 799 23.22 16.07 3.95
CA LEU A 799 23.96 14.96 3.38
C LEU A 799 24.47 15.29 1.97
N GLU A 800 23.65 15.90 1.11
CA GLU A 800 24.06 16.35 -0.22
C GLU A 800 25.19 17.39 -0.10
N LYS A 801 25.05 18.35 0.81
CA LYS A 801 26.08 19.38 1.05
C LYS A 801 27.41 18.79 1.54
N LEU A 802 27.37 17.85 2.47
CA LEU A 802 28.56 17.33 3.17
C LEU A 802 29.21 16.13 2.47
N ARG A 803 28.43 15.33 1.74
CA ARG A 803 28.87 14.08 1.10
C ARG A 803 28.60 14.03 -0.40
N GLY A 804 27.92 15.02 -0.98
CA GLY A 804 27.56 15.01 -2.40
C GLY A 804 26.56 13.91 -2.79
N VAL A 805 25.88 13.32 -1.81
CA VAL A 805 24.91 12.24 -2.04
C VAL A 805 23.58 12.86 -2.48
N VAL A 806 23.13 12.49 -3.67
CA VAL A 806 21.83 12.94 -4.19
C VAL A 806 20.73 12.06 -3.61
N SER A 807 19.69 12.67 -3.04
CA SER A 807 18.50 11.95 -2.56
C SER A 807 17.37 12.10 -3.57
N ILE A 808 16.81 10.97 -4.01
CA ILE A 808 15.66 10.88 -4.90
C ILE A 808 14.50 10.32 -4.08
N ARG A 809 13.48 11.14 -3.87
CA ARG A 809 12.24 10.73 -3.21
C ARG A 809 11.35 10.01 -4.21
N ALA A 810 11.04 8.75 -3.94
CA ALA A 810 10.08 8.02 -4.75
C ALA A 810 8.66 8.54 -4.48
N ASP A 811 7.83 8.61 -5.51
CA ASP A 811 6.45 9.08 -5.42
C ASP A 811 5.51 7.98 -4.86
N THR A 812 5.87 7.44 -3.69
CA THR A 812 5.09 6.44 -2.96
C THR A 812 3.91 7.09 -2.28
N ALA A 813 2.70 6.60 -2.49
CA ALA A 813 1.52 7.21 -1.90
C ALA A 813 1.09 6.56 -0.58
N THR A 814 0.64 7.41 0.33
CA THR A 814 -0.10 7.11 1.55
C THR A 814 -1.22 6.10 1.27
N LEU A 815 -1.34 5.10 2.13
CA LEU A 815 -2.43 4.11 2.09
C LEU A 815 -2.55 3.39 0.75
N GLN A 816 -1.45 3.17 0.03
CA GLN A 816 -1.41 2.33 -1.17
C GLN A 816 -0.76 0.98 -0.90
N SER A 817 -1.09 0.00 -1.75
CA SER A 817 -0.46 -1.32 -1.71
C SER A 817 1.05 -1.25 -1.93
N VAL A 818 1.77 -2.21 -1.34
CA VAL A 818 3.21 -2.40 -1.52
C VAL A 818 3.60 -2.57 -2.99
N ASP A 819 2.78 -3.23 -3.82
CA ASP A 819 3.01 -3.36 -5.27
C ASP A 819 2.94 -2.03 -6.02
N TYR A 820 1.97 -1.17 -5.69
CA TYR A 820 1.85 0.17 -6.28
C TYR A 820 3.09 1.01 -5.96
N ASN A 821 3.47 1.05 -4.68
CA ASN A 821 4.61 1.82 -4.22
C ASN A 821 5.94 1.26 -4.76
N ALA A 822 6.06 -0.06 -4.91
CA ALA A 822 7.22 -0.68 -5.55
C ALA A 822 7.41 -0.24 -7.01
N ALA A 823 6.31 -0.14 -7.77
CA ALA A 823 6.36 0.37 -9.14
C ALA A 823 6.82 1.84 -9.20
N LYS A 824 6.43 2.65 -8.20
CA LYS A 824 6.86 4.06 -8.07
C LYS A 824 8.34 4.20 -7.72
N ILE A 825 8.85 3.32 -6.88
CA ILE A 825 10.29 3.25 -6.58
C ILE A 825 11.08 2.82 -7.83
N GLU A 826 10.59 1.84 -8.60
CA GLU A 826 11.22 1.46 -9.86
C GLU A 826 11.24 2.62 -10.88
N GLU A 827 10.14 3.37 -11.00
CA GLU A 827 10.08 4.60 -11.82
C GLU A 827 11.15 5.60 -11.38
N ALA A 828 11.26 5.88 -10.08
CA ALA A 828 12.26 6.80 -9.53
C ALA A 828 13.70 6.35 -9.84
N VAL A 829 14.00 5.05 -9.68
CA VAL A 829 15.32 4.48 -9.99
C VAL A 829 15.63 4.63 -11.48
N ARG A 830 14.73 4.17 -12.35
CA ARG A 830 14.94 4.16 -13.80
C ARG A 830 15.15 5.56 -14.36
N ASP A 831 14.37 6.53 -13.88
CA ASP A 831 14.28 7.84 -14.51
C ASP A 831 15.30 8.84 -13.92
N ASN A 832 15.86 8.59 -12.73
CA ASN A 832 16.72 9.56 -12.03
C ASN A 832 18.10 9.04 -11.59
N ILE A 833 18.34 7.72 -11.56
CA ILE A 833 19.62 7.17 -11.06
C ILE A 833 20.63 7.02 -12.19
N SER A 834 21.81 7.62 -11.99
CA SER A 834 22.97 7.48 -12.89
C SER A 834 24.26 7.01 -12.18
N THR A 835 24.25 6.95 -10.85
CA THR A 835 25.39 6.53 -10.02
C THR A 835 25.10 5.18 -9.35
N PRO A 836 26.08 4.55 -8.67
CA PRO A 836 25.79 3.56 -7.64
C PRO A 836 24.73 4.08 -6.67
N TRP A 837 23.85 3.20 -6.22
CA TRP A 837 22.71 3.61 -5.41
C TRP A 837 22.34 2.60 -4.33
N GLY A 838 21.60 3.08 -3.33
CA GLY A 838 20.95 2.29 -2.31
C GLY A 838 19.61 2.90 -1.96
N TRP A 839 18.83 2.21 -1.14
CA TRP A 839 17.53 2.72 -0.73
C TRP A 839 17.42 2.85 0.78
N VAL A 840 16.60 3.82 1.19
CA VAL A 840 16.18 4.02 2.58
C VAL A 840 14.68 3.77 2.64
N GLY A 841 14.27 2.83 3.49
CA GLY A 841 12.87 2.56 3.79
C GLY A 841 12.51 3.05 5.18
N TYR A 842 11.36 3.70 5.33
CA TYR A 842 10.77 4.05 6.63
C TYR A 842 9.41 3.39 6.81
N SER A 843 9.17 2.67 7.92
CA SER A 843 7.88 2.01 8.19
C SER A 843 7.49 1.04 7.06
N GLN A 844 6.28 1.19 6.47
CA GLN A 844 5.86 0.49 5.25
C GLN A 844 6.82 0.69 4.07
N GLY A 845 7.52 1.83 4.02
CA GLY A 845 8.56 2.13 3.02
C GLY A 845 9.63 1.04 2.93
N CYS A 846 9.91 0.31 4.02
CA CYS A 846 10.80 -0.85 4.00
C CYS A 846 10.21 -2.01 3.15
N ALA A 847 8.94 -2.34 3.35
CA ALA A 847 8.24 -3.35 2.53
C ALA A 847 8.15 -2.91 1.07
N ASN A 848 7.83 -1.64 0.82
CA ASN A 848 7.79 -1.05 -0.52
C ASN A 848 9.14 -1.21 -1.25
N ALA A 849 10.25 -0.93 -0.56
CA ALA A 849 11.59 -0.99 -1.14
C ALA A 849 12.07 -2.42 -1.39
N PHE A 850 11.82 -3.35 -0.45
CA PHE A 850 12.08 -4.78 -0.69
C PHE A 850 11.28 -5.30 -1.89
N ARG A 851 10.00 -4.93 -1.97
CA ARG A 851 9.17 -5.31 -3.12
C ARG A 851 9.68 -4.71 -4.43
N ALA A 852 10.12 -3.45 -4.44
CA ALA A 852 10.71 -2.81 -5.61
C ALA A 852 11.99 -3.52 -6.05
N GLU A 853 12.83 -3.88 -5.09
CA GLU A 853 14.05 -4.64 -5.32
C GLU A 853 13.74 -5.99 -5.98
N ALA A 854 12.80 -6.75 -5.44
CA ALA A 854 12.39 -8.02 -5.99
C ALA A 854 11.78 -7.87 -7.40
N LEU A 855 10.97 -6.83 -7.59
CA LEU A 855 10.37 -6.51 -8.89
C LEU A 855 11.44 -6.21 -9.94
N MET A 856 12.48 -5.44 -9.60
CA MET A 856 13.59 -5.15 -10.51
C MET A 856 14.46 -6.38 -10.77
N LEU A 857 14.77 -7.13 -9.71
CA LEU A 857 15.66 -8.29 -9.75
C LEU A 857 15.05 -9.48 -10.51
N GLN A 858 13.74 -9.72 -10.35
CA GLN A 858 13.00 -10.79 -11.03
C GLN A 858 12.28 -10.30 -12.30
N GLY A 859 12.37 -9.00 -12.62
CA GLY A 859 11.70 -8.36 -13.74
C GLY A 859 12.35 -8.63 -15.08
N THR A 860 11.97 -7.84 -16.09
CA THR A 860 12.56 -7.87 -17.44
C THR A 860 14.05 -7.51 -17.44
N PRO A 861 14.85 -7.88 -18.46
CA PRO A 861 16.27 -7.53 -18.49
C PRO A 861 16.59 -6.04 -18.32
N PRO A 862 15.83 -5.08 -18.89
CA PRO A 862 16.01 -3.67 -18.56
C PRO A 862 15.79 -3.33 -17.08
N GLN A 863 14.84 -4.00 -16.40
CA GLN A 863 14.63 -3.83 -14.96
C GLN A 863 15.77 -4.46 -14.15
N GLN A 864 16.26 -5.65 -14.56
CA GLN A 864 17.41 -6.30 -13.92
C GLN A 864 18.68 -5.46 -14.03
N GLN A 865 18.84 -4.72 -15.13
CA GLN A 865 19.96 -3.80 -15.33
C GLN A 865 19.99 -2.68 -14.29
N LEU A 866 18.84 -2.22 -13.80
CA LEU A 866 18.75 -1.20 -12.73
C LEU A 866 19.41 -1.69 -11.43
N MET A 867 19.46 -3.01 -11.21
CA MET A 867 20.09 -3.62 -10.02
C MET A 867 21.61 -3.74 -10.12
N SER A 868 22.22 -3.52 -11.30
CA SER A 868 23.68 -3.67 -11.48
C SER A 868 24.50 -2.70 -10.62
N SER A 869 23.94 -1.52 -10.32
CA SER A 869 24.55 -0.45 -9.54
C SER A 869 24.00 -0.36 -8.10
N PHE A 870 23.12 -1.28 -7.69
CA PHE A 870 22.59 -1.33 -6.33
C PHE A 870 23.65 -1.80 -5.32
N ARG A 871 23.71 -1.18 -4.13
CA ARG A 871 24.81 -1.39 -3.16
C ARG A 871 24.39 -1.71 -1.74
N CYS A 872 23.40 -1.03 -1.15
CA CYS A 872 23.07 -1.20 0.28
C CYS A 872 21.64 -0.77 0.62
N ARG A 873 21.17 -1.17 1.81
CA ARG A 873 19.82 -0.89 2.35
C ARG A 873 19.89 -0.23 3.72
N GLN A 874 18.99 0.69 3.98
CA GLN A 874 18.72 1.23 5.30
C GLN A 874 17.24 1.11 5.63
N LEU A 875 16.95 0.51 6.78
CA LEU A 875 15.59 0.31 7.27
C LEU A 875 15.41 1.13 8.55
N ILE A 876 14.36 1.93 8.63
CA ILE A 876 14.04 2.74 9.79
C ILE A 876 12.65 2.34 10.28
N CYS A 877 12.56 1.82 11.51
CA CYS A 877 11.28 1.40 12.10
C CYS A 877 10.50 0.43 11.18
N SER A 878 11.19 -0.59 10.67
CA SER A 878 10.73 -1.42 9.54
C SER A 878 9.44 -2.18 9.82
N ALA A 879 8.41 -1.97 9.00
CA ALA A 879 7.21 -2.82 8.97
C ALA A 879 7.29 -3.93 7.89
N ALA A 880 8.48 -4.28 7.42
CA ALA A 880 8.65 -5.26 6.33
C ALA A 880 8.25 -6.69 6.70
N ASN A 881 8.28 -7.04 7.98
CA ASN A 881 7.77 -8.32 8.49
C ASN A 881 6.27 -8.28 8.86
N GLY A 882 5.61 -7.17 8.53
CA GLY A 882 4.27 -6.86 8.99
C GLY A 882 4.29 -6.17 10.35
N SER A 883 3.11 -5.84 10.84
CA SER A 883 2.90 -5.30 12.17
C SER A 883 1.67 -5.94 12.81
N ALA A 884 1.76 -6.11 14.13
CA ALA A 884 0.63 -6.46 14.95
C ALA A 884 -0.50 -5.43 14.85
N LEU A 885 -0.14 -4.14 14.82
CA LEU A 885 -1.11 -3.06 14.65
C LEU A 885 -1.94 -3.26 13.37
N ALA A 886 -1.31 -3.51 12.21
CA ALA A 886 -2.04 -3.74 10.97
C ALA A 886 -2.90 -5.02 11.00
N THR A 887 -2.39 -6.10 11.61
CA THR A 887 -3.12 -7.37 11.78
C THR A 887 -4.35 -7.18 12.66
N SER A 888 -4.19 -6.49 13.79
CA SER A 888 -5.27 -6.16 14.72
C SER A 888 -6.27 -5.19 14.08
N SER A 889 -5.80 -4.18 13.34
CA SER A 889 -6.67 -3.26 12.61
C SER A 889 -7.53 -3.99 11.56
N ASP A 890 -6.96 -4.92 10.78
CA ASP A 890 -7.76 -5.70 9.82
C ASP A 890 -8.86 -6.48 10.54
N LEU A 891 -8.52 -7.20 11.62
CA LEU A 891 -9.49 -7.94 12.45
C LEU A 891 -10.58 -7.06 13.04
N LYS A 892 -10.22 -5.88 13.55
CA LYS A 892 -11.16 -4.88 14.08
C LYS A 892 -12.13 -4.39 13.00
N ILE A 893 -11.64 -4.11 11.79
CA ILE A 893 -12.49 -3.73 10.65
C ILE A 893 -13.49 -4.85 10.34
N VAL A 894 -13.07 -6.12 10.33
CA VAL A 894 -13.99 -7.25 10.11
C VAL A 894 -15.10 -7.27 11.14
N ARG A 895 -14.75 -7.16 12.42
CA ARG A 895 -15.71 -7.17 13.54
C ARG A 895 -16.67 -5.98 13.43
N ALA A 896 -16.15 -4.79 13.16
CA ALA A 896 -16.94 -3.59 12.94
C ALA A 896 -17.95 -3.74 11.80
N LEU A 897 -17.58 -4.39 10.69
CA LEU A 897 -18.50 -4.66 9.59
C LEU A 897 -19.57 -5.70 9.96
N ILE A 898 -19.19 -6.76 10.68
CA ILE A 898 -20.13 -7.79 11.16
C ILE A 898 -21.15 -7.19 12.14
N ASP A 899 -20.69 -6.37 13.07
CA ASP A 899 -21.55 -5.73 14.06
C ASP A 899 -22.42 -4.66 13.42
N GLY A 900 -21.89 -3.90 12.45
CA GLY A 900 -22.68 -2.99 11.61
C GLY A 900 -23.78 -3.71 10.82
N GLU A 901 -23.50 -4.89 10.26
CA GLU A 901 -24.53 -5.70 9.60
C GLU A 901 -25.62 -6.15 10.58
N ARG A 902 -25.22 -6.67 11.76
CA ARG A 902 -26.16 -7.08 12.81
C ARG A 902 -27.05 -5.94 13.28
N PHE A 903 -26.51 -4.72 13.32
CA PHE A 903 -27.26 -3.53 13.62
C PHE A 903 -28.32 -3.24 12.56
N ILE A 904 -27.93 -3.18 11.28
CA ILE A 904 -28.87 -2.93 10.18
C ILE A 904 -29.99 -3.96 10.17
N LYS A 905 -29.71 -5.23 10.52
CA LYS A 905 -30.74 -6.28 10.65
C LYS A 905 -31.83 -5.95 11.67
N ARG A 906 -31.50 -5.26 12.76
CA ARG A 906 -32.49 -4.84 13.77
C ARG A 906 -33.46 -3.81 13.20
N PHE A 907 -33.02 -2.99 12.26
CA PHE A 907 -33.84 -1.98 11.58
C PHE A 907 -34.68 -2.55 10.45
N GLN A 908 -34.53 -3.83 10.11
CA GLN A 908 -35.29 -4.39 8.98
C GLN A 908 -36.79 -4.47 9.24
N THR A 909 -37.21 -4.44 10.50
CA THR A 909 -38.61 -4.40 10.90
C THR A 909 -39.20 -2.99 10.88
N THR A 910 -38.35 -1.94 10.92
CA THR A 910 -38.78 -0.54 11.06
C THR A 910 -38.51 0.31 9.83
N MET A 911 -37.52 -0.05 9.00
CA MET A 911 -37.18 0.66 7.75
C MET A 911 -37.77 -0.04 6.52
N SER A 912 -38.18 0.74 5.51
CA SER A 912 -38.58 0.19 4.20
C SER A 912 -37.41 -0.53 3.52
N SER A 913 -37.73 -1.46 2.62
CA SER A 913 -36.73 -2.22 1.88
C SER A 913 -35.85 -1.32 1.00
N GLU A 914 -36.42 -0.23 0.50
CA GLU A 914 -35.81 0.79 -0.34
C GLU A 914 -34.78 1.59 0.46
N THR A 915 -35.13 2.03 1.68
CA THR A 915 -34.22 2.74 2.58
C THR A 915 -33.05 1.83 2.99
N GLN A 916 -33.32 0.56 3.29
CA GLN A 916 -32.27 -0.42 3.58
C GLN A 916 -31.32 -0.59 2.40
N GLN A 917 -31.85 -0.75 1.19
CA GLN A 917 -31.04 -0.87 -0.03
C GLN A 917 -30.23 0.40 -0.32
N LEU A 918 -30.78 1.58 -0.04
CA LEU A 918 -30.08 2.85 -0.17
C LEU A 918 -28.90 2.92 0.81
N VAL A 919 -29.15 2.72 2.11
CA VAL A 919 -28.10 2.76 3.16
C VAL A 919 -27.01 1.74 2.87
N LEU A 920 -27.39 0.51 2.53
CA LEU A 920 -26.45 -0.55 2.21
C LEU A 920 -25.69 -0.27 0.92
N GLY A 921 -26.34 0.32 -0.10
CA GLY A 921 -25.71 0.76 -1.33
C GLY A 921 -24.68 1.87 -1.10
N VAL A 922 -24.98 2.83 -0.22
CA VAL A 922 -24.04 3.90 0.17
C VAL A 922 -22.84 3.32 0.91
N LEU A 923 -23.06 2.46 1.92
CA LEU A 923 -21.98 1.81 2.65
C LEU A 923 -21.11 0.94 1.74
N GLN A 924 -21.74 0.14 0.88
CA GLN A 924 -21.07 -0.72 -0.08
C GLN A 924 -20.27 0.06 -1.12
N SER A 925 -20.82 1.18 -1.62
CA SER A 925 -20.10 2.06 -2.53
C SER A 925 -18.93 2.75 -1.84
N GLY A 926 -19.07 3.15 -0.57
CA GLY A 926 -17.98 3.69 0.23
C GLY A 926 -16.85 2.66 0.42
N LEU A 927 -17.20 1.44 0.82
CA LEU A 927 -16.25 0.33 1.02
C LEU A 927 -15.62 -0.19 -0.29
N SER A 928 -16.33 -0.05 -1.42
CA SER A 928 -15.84 -0.41 -2.76
C SER A 928 -15.14 0.76 -3.46
N SER A 929 -15.07 1.93 -2.81
CA SER A 929 -14.35 3.08 -3.35
C SER A 929 -12.86 2.76 -3.48
N ARG A 930 -12.20 3.41 -4.43
CA ARG A 930 -10.75 3.26 -4.62
C ARG A 930 -9.96 3.62 -3.36
N VAL A 931 -10.40 4.64 -2.62
CA VAL A 931 -9.74 5.07 -1.37
C VAL A 931 -9.85 3.96 -0.32
N ALA A 932 -11.05 3.45 -0.07
CA ALA A 932 -11.24 2.34 0.87
C ALA A 932 -10.46 1.09 0.45
N PHE A 933 -10.48 0.75 -0.85
CA PHE A 933 -9.71 -0.39 -1.38
C PHE A 933 -8.21 -0.20 -1.22
N ALA A 934 -7.69 1.00 -1.48
CA ALA A 934 -6.28 1.32 -1.29
C ALA A 934 -5.91 1.19 0.19
N VAL A 935 -6.70 1.78 1.10
CA VAL A 935 -6.55 1.67 2.56
C VAL A 935 -6.50 0.21 3.00
N PHE A 936 -7.51 -0.60 2.64
CA PHE A 936 -7.56 -2.01 3.00
C PHE A 936 -6.41 -2.81 2.38
N GLY A 937 -6.00 -2.47 1.14
CA GLY A 937 -4.84 -3.07 0.50
C GLY A 937 -3.53 -2.76 1.23
N SER A 938 -3.37 -1.51 1.69
CA SER A 938 -2.23 -1.04 2.47
C SER A 938 -2.16 -1.77 3.82
N VAL A 939 -3.26 -1.76 4.58
CA VAL A 939 -3.36 -2.45 5.87
C VAL A 939 -3.08 -3.94 5.70
N GLN A 940 -3.71 -4.60 4.71
CA GLN A 940 -3.47 -6.03 4.46
C GLN A 940 -2.00 -6.32 4.14
N SER A 941 -1.36 -5.49 3.31
CA SER A 941 0.05 -5.70 2.93
C SER A 941 1.01 -5.57 4.11
N LEU A 942 0.58 -4.87 5.17
CA LEU A 942 1.30 -4.73 6.44
C LEU A 942 0.90 -5.76 7.50
N THR A 943 -0.07 -6.64 7.22
CA THR A 943 -0.33 -7.79 8.12
C THR A 943 0.83 -8.78 8.04
N HIS A 944 1.00 -9.60 9.07
CA HIS A 944 2.00 -10.68 9.06
C HIS A 944 1.78 -11.65 7.89
N GLU A 945 0.53 -11.91 7.49
CA GLU A 945 0.22 -12.76 6.35
C GLU A 945 0.52 -12.07 4.99
N GLY A 946 0.37 -10.74 4.93
CA GLY A 946 0.84 -9.95 3.79
C GLY A 946 2.37 -10.03 3.63
N ALA A 947 3.10 -9.81 4.72
CA ALA A 947 4.55 -9.91 4.74
C ALA A 947 5.06 -11.33 4.46
N ARG A 948 4.42 -12.37 5.01
CA ARG A 948 4.74 -13.78 4.72
C ARG A 948 4.67 -14.07 3.22
N ARG A 949 3.60 -13.64 2.54
CA ARG A 949 3.46 -13.82 1.09
C ARG A 949 4.58 -13.11 0.32
N MET A 950 4.87 -11.84 0.68
CA MET A 950 5.99 -11.10 0.09
C MET A 950 7.30 -11.88 0.24
N TRP A 951 7.66 -12.30 1.45
CA TRP A 951 8.91 -13.01 1.72
C TRP A 951 9.01 -14.41 1.12
N ARG A 952 7.88 -15.10 0.97
CA ARG A 952 7.81 -16.40 0.28
C ARG A 952 8.12 -16.26 -1.21
N ASP A 953 7.66 -15.17 -1.82
CA ASP A 953 7.59 -15.04 -3.28
C ASP A 953 8.75 -14.22 -3.87
N ASP A 954 9.40 -13.36 -3.06
CA ASP A 954 10.36 -12.36 -3.51
C ASP A 954 11.82 -12.82 -3.34
N GLN A 955 12.66 -12.48 -4.33
CA GLN A 955 14.12 -12.66 -4.27
C GLN A 955 14.82 -11.32 -4.16
N HIS A 956 15.95 -11.29 -3.44
CA HIS A 956 16.64 -10.07 -3.08
C HIS A 956 18.16 -10.19 -3.31
N CYS A 957 18.82 -9.05 -3.48
CA CYS A 957 20.26 -8.96 -3.70
C CYS A 957 21.04 -9.31 -2.43
N TYR A 958 21.52 -10.54 -2.34
CA TYR A 958 22.30 -11.01 -1.18
C TYR A 958 23.69 -10.34 -1.02
N ARG A 959 24.10 -9.45 -1.94
CA ARG A 959 25.40 -8.75 -1.89
C ARG A 959 25.32 -7.35 -1.30
N ALA A 960 24.11 -6.86 -1.03
CA ALA A 960 23.91 -5.58 -0.39
C ALA A 960 23.77 -5.79 1.12
N PRO A 961 24.57 -5.13 1.98
CA PRO A 961 24.33 -5.18 3.41
C PRO A 961 23.02 -4.46 3.75
N THR A 962 22.36 -4.98 4.76
CA THR A 962 21.12 -4.41 5.30
C THR A 962 21.41 -3.86 6.69
N THR A 963 21.19 -2.58 6.88
CA THR A 963 21.25 -1.95 8.20
C THR A 963 19.85 -1.55 8.64
N SER A 964 19.54 -1.75 9.92
CA SER A 964 18.21 -1.49 10.48
C SER A 964 18.33 -0.63 11.73
N ILE A 965 17.46 0.35 11.89
CA ILE A 965 17.25 1.09 13.13
C ILE A 965 15.98 0.56 13.77
N ARG A 966 16.15 0.01 14.96
CA ARG A 966 15.08 -0.58 15.77
C ARG A 966 14.83 0.30 16.98
N GLY A 967 13.55 0.56 17.27
CA GLY A 967 13.13 1.41 18.37
C GLY A 967 12.35 0.67 19.42
N VAL A 968 12.52 1.10 20.67
CA VAL A 968 11.59 0.85 21.77
C VAL A 968 11.21 2.20 22.36
N VAL A 969 9.90 2.40 22.52
CA VAL A 969 9.34 3.57 23.17
C VAL A 969 9.23 3.33 24.66
N GLU A 970 9.55 4.35 25.46
CA GLU A 970 9.30 4.40 26.89
C GLU A 970 8.34 5.55 27.18
N ARG A 971 7.74 5.58 28.37
CA ARG A 971 6.76 6.61 28.75
C ARG A 971 7.27 8.05 28.55
N HIS A 972 8.57 8.28 28.71
CA HIS A 972 9.20 9.61 28.56
C HIS A 972 9.72 9.91 27.15
N THR A 973 9.66 8.94 26.23
CA THR A 973 9.97 9.09 24.79
C THR A 973 8.74 8.90 23.91
N GLN A 974 7.57 8.77 24.53
CA GLN A 974 6.29 8.51 23.88
C GLN A 974 5.55 9.83 23.64
N PRO A 975 5.28 10.20 22.38
CA PRO A 975 4.40 11.32 22.09
C PRO A 975 2.98 11.07 22.58
N GLU A 976 2.29 12.10 23.07
CA GLU A 976 0.90 11.99 23.56
C GLU A 976 -0.03 11.44 22.46
N SER A 977 0.18 11.90 21.22
CA SER A 977 -0.59 11.46 20.03
C SER A 977 -0.47 9.95 19.73
N LEU A 978 0.56 9.27 20.25
CA LEU A 978 0.81 7.85 20.03
C LEU A 978 0.48 6.97 21.24
N MET A 979 -0.03 7.55 22.33
CA MET A 979 -0.32 6.81 23.56
C MET A 979 -1.32 5.67 23.37
N LEU A 980 -2.43 5.95 22.68
CA LEU A 980 -3.46 4.95 22.41
C LEU A 980 -2.90 3.73 21.65
N LEU A 981 -2.17 3.98 20.56
CA LEU A 981 -1.63 2.92 19.70
C LEU A 981 -0.61 2.06 20.45
N SER A 982 0.28 2.71 21.20
CA SER A 982 1.23 2.02 22.06
C SER A 982 0.55 1.19 23.16
N ASN A 983 -0.49 1.73 23.80
CA ASN A 983 -1.19 1.01 24.86
C ASN A 983 -1.98 -0.17 24.29
N TRP A 984 -2.50 -0.10 23.05
CA TRP A 984 -3.04 -1.26 22.36
C TRP A 984 -2.02 -2.39 22.25
N LEU A 985 -0.81 -2.08 21.77
CA LEU A 985 0.24 -3.09 21.63
C LEU A 985 0.69 -3.66 22.99
N GLY A 986 0.83 -2.80 24.01
CA GLY A 986 1.16 -3.23 25.37
C GLY A 986 0.10 -4.17 25.97
N HIS A 987 -1.19 -3.89 25.76
CA HIS A 987 -2.28 -4.76 26.19
C HIS A 987 -2.37 -6.09 25.42
N ASP A 988 -1.93 -6.11 24.16
CA ASP A 988 -1.82 -7.33 23.35
C ASP A 988 -0.61 -8.23 23.77
N GLY A 989 0.09 -7.89 24.86
CA GLY A 989 1.23 -8.64 25.38
C GLY A 989 2.53 -8.39 24.62
N MET A 990 2.56 -7.37 23.75
CA MET A 990 3.70 -7.09 22.88
C MET A 990 4.62 -6.07 23.52
N GLU A 991 5.38 -6.53 24.50
CA GLU A 991 6.39 -5.72 25.19
C GLU A 991 7.55 -5.38 24.22
N ASN A 992 8.05 -4.14 24.29
CA ASN A 992 9.11 -3.60 23.42
C ASN A 992 8.68 -3.36 21.96
N HIS A 993 8.08 -2.20 21.70
CA HIS A 993 7.72 -1.72 20.37
C HIS A 993 8.10 -0.24 20.23
N ASP A 994 8.12 0.26 19.00
CA ASP A 994 8.35 1.69 18.74
C ASP A 994 7.05 2.53 18.70
N THR A 995 5.91 2.01 19.18
CA THR A 995 4.51 2.52 19.10
C THR A 995 3.68 1.93 17.97
N GLN A 996 4.31 1.32 16.94
CA GLN A 996 3.58 0.69 15.83
C GLN A 996 4.12 -0.69 15.46
N VAL A 997 5.43 -0.87 15.53
CA VAL A 997 6.12 -2.12 15.17
C VAL A 997 6.83 -2.67 16.40
N VAL A 998 6.62 -3.95 16.65
CA VAL A 998 7.32 -4.68 17.73
C VAL A 998 8.78 -4.87 17.37
N LEU A 999 9.65 -4.82 18.37
CA LEU A 999 11.11 -4.91 18.20
C LEU A 999 11.51 -6.16 17.40
N GLY A 1000 10.82 -7.27 17.64
CA GLY A 1000 11.04 -8.52 16.96
C GLY A 1000 10.86 -8.42 15.45
N ASP A 1001 9.96 -7.59 14.93
CA ASP A 1001 9.59 -7.55 13.51
C ASP A 1001 10.33 -6.46 12.73
N ALA A 1002 10.91 -5.49 13.44
CA ALA A 1002 11.71 -4.40 12.90
C ALA A 1002 13.11 -4.82 12.40
N VAL A 1003 13.29 -6.06 11.97
CA VAL A 1003 14.56 -6.62 11.46
C VAL A 1003 14.66 -6.59 9.93
N GLY A 1004 15.87 -6.72 9.39
CA GLY A 1004 16.16 -6.64 7.96
C GLY A 1004 15.98 -7.94 7.16
N HIS A 1005 15.37 -8.96 7.77
CA HIS A 1005 15.20 -10.28 7.18
C HIS A 1005 13.84 -10.91 7.54
N PRO A 1006 13.38 -11.92 6.79
CA PRO A 1006 12.12 -12.60 7.07
C PRO A 1006 12.15 -13.37 8.38
N LYS A 1007 11.09 -13.28 9.18
CA LYS A 1007 10.95 -14.09 10.41
C LYS A 1007 10.04 -15.29 10.30
N VAL A 1008 9.04 -15.20 9.43
CA VAL A 1008 7.95 -16.19 9.36
C VAL A 1008 8.13 -17.18 8.21
N VAL A 1009 9.04 -16.88 7.27
CA VAL A 1009 9.33 -17.69 6.09
C VAL A 1009 10.77 -18.21 6.15
N LYS A 1010 10.94 -19.52 6.01
CA LYS A 1010 12.24 -20.13 5.80
C LYS A 1010 12.39 -20.62 4.36
N ASN A 1011 13.21 -19.90 3.60
CA ASN A 1011 13.62 -20.29 2.26
C ASN A 1011 15.07 -19.81 2.01
N PRO A 1012 15.73 -20.24 0.92
CA PRO A 1012 17.10 -19.84 0.61
C PRO A 1012 17.31 -18.31 0.56
N ASN A 1013 16.33 -17.56 0.06
CA ASN A 1013 16.41 -16.10 0.00
C ASN A 1013 16.37 -15.47 1.40
N ALA A 1014 15.48 -15.95 2.27
CA ALA A 1014 15.38 -15.51 3.66
C ALA A 1014 16.68 -15.75 4.43
N GLU A 1015 17.29 -16.93 4.24
CA GLU A 1015 18.58 -17.26 4.86
C GLU A 1015 19.70 -16.33 4.37
N LEU A 1016 19.73 -16.00 3.08
CA LEU A 1016 20.70 -15.06 2.52
C LEU A 1016 20.53 -13.64 3.08
N LEU A 1017 19.29 -13.14 3.16
CA LEU A 1017 19.00 -11.83 3.74
C LEU A 1017 19.42 -11.77 5.21
N ALA A 1018 19.11 -12.80 5.99
CA ALA A 1018 19.51 -12.89 7.40
C ALA A 1018 21.04 -12.87 7.57
N ARG A 1019 21.78 -13.51 6.66
CA ARG A 1019 23.25 -13.45 6.65
C ARG A 1019 23.76 -12.03 6.41
N THR A 1020 23.08 -11.23 5.58
CA THR A 1020 23.47 -9.86 5.22
C THR A 1020 22.83 -8.77 6.08
N ASP A 1021 21.96 -9.13 7.02
CA ASP A 1021 21.44 -8.21 8.04
C ASP A 1021 22.55 -7.93 9.07
N MET A 1022 23.08 -6.71 9.01
CA MET A 1022 24.22 -6.29 9.83
C MET A 1022 23.80 -5.95 11.27
N GLN A 1023 22.49 -5.74 11.51
CA GLN A 1023 21.89 -5.34 12.78
C GLN A 1023 22.50 -4.06 13.38
N SER A 1024 21.74 -3.42 14.28
CA SER A 1024 22.24 -2.34 15.15
C SER A 1024 21.73 -2.57 16.57
N ALA A 1025 22.33 -1.90 17.54
CA ALA A 1025 21.74 -1.84 18.87
C ALA A 1025 20.39 -1.11 18.85
N VAL A 1026 19.55 -1.47 19.81
CA VAL A 1026 18.16 -1.00 19.90
C VAL A 1026 18.12 0.38 20.53
N GLN A 1027 17.43 1.29 19.86
CA GLN A 1027 17.32 2.69 20.23
C GLN A 1027 16.11 2.94 21.12
N ARG A 1028 16.20 3.91 22.03
CA ARG A 1028 15.07 4.60 22.65
C ARG A 1028 14.50 5.59 21.66
N THR A 1029 13.42 5.20 21.00
CA THR A 1029 12.79 6.04 19.98
C THR A 1029 11.38 5.56 19.68
N HIS A 1030 10.51 6.50 19.31
CA HIS A 1030 9.19 6.18 18.79
C HIS A 1030 9.20 6.15 17.25
N HIS A 1031 8.14 5.56 16.69
CA HIS A 1031 7.99 5.26 15.27
C HIS A 1031 8.06 6.52 14.41
N TRP A 1032 7.53 7.63 14.91
CA TRP A 1032 7.46 8.92 14.20
C TRP A 1032 8.68 9.82 14.41
N SER A 1033 9.76 9.32 15.01
CA SER A 1033 10.99 10.09 15.22
C SER A 1033 11.63 10.67 13.93
N PRO A 1034 11.49 10.06 12.73
CA PRO A 1034 11.98 10.66 11.49
C PRO A 1034 11.15 11.86 10.99
N LEU A 1035 9.94 12.07 11.52
CA LEU A 1035 9.01 13.12 11.09
C LEU A 1035 9.29 14.45 11.80
N LYS A 1036 8.97 15.58 11.17
CA LYS A 1036 9.01 16.91 11.80
C LYS A 1036 7.85 17.77 11.36
N GLU A 1037 7.81 18.16 10.08
CA GLU A 1037 6.79 19.05 9.55
C GLU A 1037 5.43 18.36 9.49
N GLU A 1038 5.44 17.06 9.22
CA GLU A 1038 4.24 16.21 9.06
C GLU A 1038 3.49 15.99 10.37
N VAL A 1039 4.16 16.21 11.52
CA VAL A 1039 3.60 15.97 12.85
C VAL A 1039 3.32 17.27 13.60
N LEU A 1040 3.58 18.44 13.00
CA LEU A 1040 3.34 19.73 13.67
C LEU A 1040 1.88 19.92 14.10
N PHE A 1041 0.94 19.45 13.28
CA PHE A 1041 -0.50 19.58 13.53
C PHE A 1041 -1.02 18.71 14.68
N ILE A 1042 -0.20 17.80 15.20
CA ILE A 1042 -0.52 16.87 16.30
C ILE A 1042 0.52 16.91 17.44
N THR A 1043 1.55 17.75 17.33
CA THR A 1043 2.59 17.90 18.36
C THR A 1043 2.02 18.73 19.50
N THR A 1044 1.91 18.16 20.69
CA THR A 1044 1.38 18.87 21.86
C THR A 1044 2.42 19.78 22.51
N GLU A 1045 1.99 20.58 23.49
CA GLU A 1045 2.90 21.41 24.29
C GLU A 1045 3.88 20.54 25.10
N ASP A 1046 3.40 19.43 25.67
CA ASP A 1046 4.23 18.47 26.39
C ASP A 1046 5.22 17.78 25.45
N ASP A 1047 4.77 17.39 24.24
CA ASP A 1047 5.67 16.85 23.21
C ASP A 1047 6.78 17.84 22.84
N SER A 1048 6.45 19.13 22.72
CA SER A 1048 7.40 20.21 22.42
C SER A 1048 8.39 20.43 23.57
N ASN A 1049 7.90 20.45 24.81
CA ASN A 1049 8.71 20.61 26.02
C ASN A 1049 9.70 19.44 26.21
N LEU A 1050 9.29 18.23 25.83
CA LEU A 1050 10.10 17.02 25.88
C LEU A 1050 10.89 16.77 24.58
N ALA A 1051 10.74 17.66 23.59
CA ALA A 1051 11.38 17.61 22.29
C ALA A 1051 11.13 16.26 21.56
N MET A 1052 9.94 15.67 21.70
CA MET A 1052 9.65 14.31 21.21
C MET A 1052 9.95 14.15 19.72
N PHE A 1053 9.58 15.13 18.90
CA PHE A 1053 9.80 15.10 17.44
C PHE A 1053 11.08 15.82 16.99
N ASP A 1054 11.84 16.43 17.91
CA ASP A 1054 13.12 17.09 17.63
C ASP A 1054 14.32 16.16 17.89
N THR A 1055 14.11 14.85 17.73
CA THR A 1055 15.22 13.89 17.77
C THR A 1055 16.26 14.20 16.68
N PRO A 1056 17.55 13.92 16.91
CA PRO A 1056 18.63 14.21 15.96
C PRO A 1056 18.49 13.35 14.70
N LYS A 1057 17.89 13.91 13.63
CA LYS A 1057 17.49 13.14 12.44
C LYS A 1057 18.67 12.61 11.61
N ASP A 1058 19.83 13.25 11.69
CA ASP A 1058 21.03 12.82 10.97
C ASP A 1058 21.47 11.41 11.38
N ARG A 1059 21.18 10.98 12.62
CA ARG A 1059 21.46 9.62 13.11
C ARG A 1059 20.79 8.53 12.28
N HIS A 1060 19.73 8.86 11.54
CA HIS A 1060 19.00 7.89 10.73
C HIS A 1060 19.68 7.56 9.40
N ILE A 1061 20.53 8.46 8.88
CA ILE A 1061 21.06 8.39 7.51
C ILE A 1061 22.59 8.51 7.47
N PHE A 1062 23.20 9.47 8.18
CA PHE A 1062 24.64 9.70 8.12
C PHE A 1062 25.45 8.46 8.52
N PRO A 1063 25.12 7.75 9.63
CA PRO A 1063 25.87 6.55 10.02
C PRO A 1063 25.83 5.46 8.96
N TRP A 1064 24.72 5.33 8.24
CA TRP A 1064 24.56 4.36 7.16
C TRP A 1064 25.41 4.71 5.93
N ILE A 1065 25.48 5.98 5.54
CA ILE A 1065 26.34 6.40 4.43
C ILE A 1065 27.81 6.26 4.80
N ASP A 1066 28.18 6.70 5.99
CA ASP A 1066 29.56 6.70 6.43
C ASP A 1066 30.08 5.27 6.66
N ILE A 1067 29.27 4.33 7.20
CA ILE A 1067 29.70 2.92 7.36
C ILE A 1067 29.95 2.23 6.02
N ASN A 1068 29.07 2.47 5.03
CA ASN A 1068 29.24 1.91 3.69
C ASN A 1068 30.43 2.54 2.96
N THR A 1069 30.78 3.79 3.28
CA THR A 1069 31.98 4.45 2.75
C THR A 1069 33.25 3.89 3.40
N ARG A 1070 33.26 3.67 4.72
CA ARG A 1070 34.40 3.08 5.46
C ARG A 1070 34.85 1.73 4.93
N PHE A 1071 33.90 0.91 4.52
CA PHE A 1071 34.15 -0.44 4.00
C PHE A 1071 34.19 -0.49 2.46
N GLY A 1072 34.16 0.66 1.80
CA GLY A 1072 34.31 0.78 0.34
C GLY A 1072 33.17 0.19 -0.49
N ILE A 1073 31.99 0.02 0.11
CA ILE A 1073 30.75 -0.30 -0.62
C ILE A 1073 30.27 0.93 -1.39
N ILE A 1074 30.45 2.10 -0.78
CA ILE A 1074 30.31 3.40 -1.42
C ILE A 1074 31.71 3.95 -1.71
N GLU A 1075 31.96 4.27 -2.98
CA GLU A 1075 33.27 4.78 -3.42
C GLU A 1075 33.39 6.28 -3.15
N ARG A 1076 34.50 6.69 -2.53
CA ARG A 1076 34.87 8.11 -2.40
C ARG A 1076 35.28 8.66 -3.76
N LEU A 1077 34.82 9.86 -4.07
CA LEU A 1077 35.32 10.60 -5.22
C LEU A 1077 36.72 11.15 -4.90
N PRO A 1078 37.63 11.20 -5.89
CA PRO A 1078 38.90 11.88 -5.70
C PRO A 1078 38.64 13.34 -5.31
N PRO A 1079 39.46 13.94 -4.43
CA PRO A 1079 39.32 15.33 -4.05
C PRO A 1079 39.33 16.18 -5.32
N VAL A 1080 38.19 16.78 -5.63
CA VAL A 1080 38.05 17.63 -6.81
C VAL A 1080 38.90 18.87 -6.55
N GLU A 1081 39.96 19.06 -7.32
CA GLU A 1081 40.70 20.32 -7.32
C GLU A 1081 39.69 21.45 -7.55
N SER A 1082 39.56 22.33 -6.56
CA SER A 1082 38.43 23.23 -6.34
C SER A 1082 38.14 24.24 -7.47
N HIS A 1083 38.91 24.22 -8.56
CA HIS A 1083 38.87 25.22 -9.63
C HIS A 1083 37.90 24.90 -10.77
N ALA A 1084 37.41 23.66 -10.95
CA ALA A 1084 36.64 23.30 -12.14
C ALA A 1084 35.10 23.36 -12.01
N ARG A 1085 34.54 23.32 -10.78
CA ARG A 1085 33.10 23.03 -10.56
C ARG A 1085 32.13 24.17 -10.88
N ASN A 1086 32.56 25.43 -10.91
CA ASN A 1086 31.64 26.54 -11.25
C ASN A 1086 31.16 26.52 -12.71
N SER A 1087 31.79 25.74 -13.59
CA SER A 1087 31.45 25.71 -15.03
C SER A 1087 30.52 24.56 -15.46
N VAL A 1088 30.56 23.41 -14.76
CA VAL A 1088 29.86 22.18 -15.21
C VAL A 1088 28.46 22.07 -14.62
N PHE A 1089 28.25 22.44 -13.35
CA PHE A 1089 26.93 22.33 -12.73
C PHE A 1089 25.92 23.36 -13.26
N ARG A 1090 26.39 24.54 -13.73
CA ARG A 1090 25.49 25.50 -14.39
C ARG A 1090 24.89 24.97 -15.69
N ARG A 1091 25.62 24.16 -16.48
CA ARG A 1091 25.14 23.66 -17.79
C ARG A 1091 24.10 22.54 -17.69
N SER A 1092 24.05 21.79 -16.58
CA SER A 1092 23.04 20.74 -16.39
C SER A 1092 21.68 21.34 -15.99
N ALA A 1093 21.68 22.31 -15.08
CA ALA A 1093 20.45 22.94 -14.60
C ALA A 1093 19.78 23.87 -15.64
N THR A 1094 20.53 24.43 -16.61
CA THR A 1094 19.92 25.25 -17.68
C THR A 1094 19.31 24.46 -18.83
N ASN A 1095 19.54 23.15 -18.90
CA ASN A 1095 18.92 22.30 -19.93
C ASN A 1095 17.71 21.51 -19.39
N ALA A 1096 17.39 21.65 -18.10
CA ALA A 1096 16.25 21.00 -17.43
C ALA A 1096 15.18 22.00 -16.94
N ILE A 1097 15.34 23.29 -17.21
CA ILE A 1097 14.32 24.34 -17.16
C ILE A 1097 14.03 24.73 -18.61
#